data_AF-A0A7C5ZLT3-F1
#
_entry.id   AF-A0A7C5ZLT3-F1
#
_cell.length_a   1.000
_cell.length_b   1.000
_cell.length_c   1.000
_cell.angle_alpha   90.00
_cell.angle_beta   90.00
_cell.angle_gamma   90.00
#
_symmetry.space_group_name_H-M   'P 1'
#
loop_
_entity.id
_entity.type
_entity.pdbx_description
1 polymer ?
#
loop_
_entity_poly.entity_id
_entity_poly.type
_entity_poly.pdbx_seq_one_letter_code
_entity_poly.pdbx_strand_id
1 'polypeptide(L)'
;AQTVLLRGAVVKALKAHGQLEFDRIGQRVFEALSPKAEDFVLAGVSSGPGYESACAAMRSVLEYRAFEDLRRAWRVAQPNLEQCGLLRIDYVGLTELCGDDGRWAGIPAIADASPEARKRVLTAMLDHLRGELAIDAECLRQDDAEAMAKRSRQFLREPWALDEEDPLRLSKPALMPGVVPAPHEKRATVSLGFRSAVARYLRSRHTWGLLADLTRDEVECLVAGIVEALRGHVLSVEYRSGQPYSVRLMAGAIRWLPGTGKAPGPDPVRARALYLRDPAHARGKPNAYFERIYRDRALAMVGVVGHEHTGQVSSEDRQRREDDFRTGRLPALYCSPTMELGIDIADLGVVHMRNIPRSPANYAQRGGRAGRGGRPALVLAFALQGNAHDQYFFRRRGRMVAGAVAPPAMDLANRDLVEAHLHSVWLAKIGLALGQSMADLLDLEDSPAYPLLPDTQARLQLSEAGRREALAAFRQVIGDELSAEAVPWLTDEWIEATLAESPSAFDGAFKRWRELYAAAVKEREAARRIADRPRSTSKERDDARRREDEARREIELLLNQTRVQEESDFYPYRYLAAEGFLPGYNFPRLPLRVIVKHNRAAQVIDRPRFLGLSEFGPLNDIYHEGRKHRVRACTVPVTGLETRFTSAKLCGSCGYVHPSPAPDR
;
A
#
# COMPACT_ATOMS: atom_id res chain seq x y z
N ALA A 1 -13.26 -0.46 -3.49
CA ALA A 1 -14.69 -0.82 -3.52
C ALA A 1 -15.35 -0.71 -2.14
N GLN A 2 -14.77 -1.27 -1.08
CA GLN A 2 -15.41 -1.40 0.24
C GLN A 2 -15.97 -0.11 0.86
N THR A 3 -15.19 0.97 0.92
CA THR A 3 -15.68 2.25 1.49
C THR A 3 -16.91 2.76 0.75
N VAL A 4 -16.97 2.55 -0.57
CA VAL A 4 -18.12 2.92 -1.39
C VAL A 4 -19.33 2.04 -1.07
N LEU A 5 -19.11 0.73 -0.92
CA LEU A 5 -20.14 -0.24 -0.53
C LEU A 5 -20.71 0.06 0.86
N LEU A 6 -19.84 0.28 1.85
CA LEU A 6 -20.22 0.65 3.22
C LEU A 6 -21.08 1.91 3.21
N ARG A 7 -20.62 2.98 2.56
CA ARG A 7 -21.34 4.25 2.48
C ARG A 7 -22.69 4.10 1.78
N GLY A 8 -22.76 3.34 0.69
CA GLY A 8 -24.03 3.06 0.02
C GLY A 8 -24.99 2.21 0.85
N ALA A 9 -24.47 1.24 1.60
CA ALA A 9 -25.27 0.42 2.51
C ALA A 9 -25.83 1.26 3.67
N VAL A 10 -25.03 2.18 4.25
CA VAL A 10 -25.52 3.14 5.26
C VAL A 10 -26.64 4.02 4.69
N VAL A 11 -26.49 4.54 3.46
CA VAL A 11 -27.52 5.37 2.82
C VAL A 11 -28.81 4.59 2.57
N LYS A 12 -28.71 3.35 2.07
CA LYS A 12 -29.88 2.47 1.89
C LYS A 12 -30.55 2.12 3.22
N ALA A 13 -29.76 1.81 4.26
CA ALA A 13 -30.27 1.55 5.60
C ALA A 13 -30.99 2.77 6.20
N LEU A 14 -30.43 3.98 6.04
CA LEU A 14 -31.09 5.22 6.45
C LEU A 14 -32.39 5.47 5.70
N LYS A 15 -32.43 5.19 4.39
CA LYS A 15 -33.66 5.31 3.60
C LYS A 15 -34.74 4.34 4.05
N ALA A 16 -34.36 3.13 4.48
CA ALA A 16 -35.29 2.10 4.94
C ALA A 16 -35.80 2.33 6.36
N HIS A 17 -34.98 2.86 7.27
CA HIS A 17 -35.29 2.94 8.70
C HIS A 17 -35.48 4.36 9.24
N GLY A 18 -35.16 5.40 8.46
CA GLY A 18 -35.30 6.81 8.86
C GLY A 18 -34.25 7.30 9.86
N GLN A 19 -33.70 6.41 10.69
CA GLN A 19 -32.55 6.67 11.56
C GLN A 19 -31.76 5.38 11.80
N LEU A 20 -30.48 5.49 12.15
CA LEU A 20 -29.67 4.36 12.64
C LEU A 20 -29.10 4.69 14.02
N GLU A 21 -29.10 3.67 14.88
CA GLU A 21 -28.62 3.69 16.25
C GLU A 21 -27.38 2.80 16.35
N PHE A 22 -26.53 3.07 17.35
CA PHE A 22 -25.22 2.44 17.48
C PHE A 22 -25.27 0.91 17.62
N ASP A 23 -26.27 0.38 18.34
CA ASP A 23 -26.44 -1.05 18.64
C ASP A 23 -26.92 -1.85 17.42
N ARG A 24 -27.55 -1.18 16.44
CA ARG A 24 -28.12 -1.81 15.25
C ARG A 24 -27.37 -1.45 13.97
N ILE A 25 -26.45 -0.49 13.97
CA ILE A 25 -25.82 0.00 12.74
C ILE A 25 -25.12 -1.13 11.96
N GLY A 26 -24.36 -2.00 12.63
CA GLY A 26 -23.71 -3.15 11.98
C GLY A 26 -24.71 -4.10 11.32
N GLN A 27 -25.80 -4.42 12.01
CA GLN A 27 -26.88 -5.26 11.48
C GLN A 27 -27.60 -4.61 10.29
N ARG A 28 -28.01 -3.34 10.42
CA ARG A 28 -28.76 -2.63 9.36
C ARG A 28 -27.92 -2.42 8.11
N VAL A 29 -26.63 -2.13 8.28
CA VAL A 29 -25.69 -2.01 7.16
C VAL A 29 -25.49 -3.36 6.48
N PHE A 30 -25.39 -4.46 7.25
CA PHE A 30 -25.32 -5.82 6.70
C PHE A 30 -26.58 -6.18 5.89
N GLU A 31 -27.77 -5.93 6.43
CA GLU A 31 -29.06 -6.14 5.75
C GLU A 31 -29.14 -5.32 4.46
N ALA A 32 -28.74 -4.04 4.49
CA ALA A 32 -28.76 -3.16 3.33
C ALA A 32 -27.77 -3.56 2.25
N LEU A 33 -26.57 -4.02 2.64
CA LEU A 33 -25.56 -4.55 1.73
C LEU A 33 -26.06 -5.83 1.04
N SER A 34 -26.81 -6.67 1.76
CA SER A 34 -27.32 -7.96 1.31
C SER A 34 -26.23 -8.83 0.64
N PRO A 35 -25.06 -9.03 1.28
CA PRO A 35 -23.94 -9.75 0.67
C PRO A 35 -24.28 -11.24 0.52
N LYS A 36 -23.79 -11.88 -0.54
CA LYS A 36 -23.87 -13.34 -0.67
C LYS A 36 -22.77 -13.99 0.17
N ALA A 37 -22.98 -15.24 0.61
CA ALA A 37 -21.98 -15.97 1.39
C ALA A 37 -20.61 -16.02 0.68
N GLU A 38 -20.60 -16.20 -0.64
CA GLU A 38 -19.40 -16.21 -1.48
C GLU A 38 -18.59 -14.90 -1.44
N ASP A 39 -19.22 -13.76 -1.09
CA ASP A 39 -18.58 -12.44 -1.07
C ASP A 39 -17.75 -12.19 0.19
N PHE A 40 -18.03 -12.90 1.31
CA PHE A 40 -17.42 -12.58 2.60
C PHE A 40 -17.07 -13.78 3.49
N VAL A 41 -17.62 -14.98 3.26
CA VAL A 41 -17.36 -16.14 4.13
C VAL A 41 -16.12 -16.89 3.69
N LEU A 42 -15.09 -17.00 4.54
CA LEU A 42 -13.83 -17.64 4.19
C LEU A 42 -14.01 -19.09 3.72
N ALA A 43 -14.72 -19.91 4.51
CA ALA A 43 -14.93 -21.33 4.26
C ALA A 43 -15.88 -21.64 3.08
N GLY A 44 -16.51 -20.64 2.46
CA GLY A 44 -17.43 -20.85 1.34
C GLY A 44 -18.76 -21.53 1.69
N VAL A 45 -19.08 -21.64 2.98
CA VAL A 45 -20.36 -22.19 3.46
C VAL A 45 -21.46 -21.14 3.43
N SER A 46 -22.67 -21.54 3.04
CA SER A 46 -23.84 -20.64 2.96
C SER A 46 -24.88 -20.84 4.07
N SER A 47 -24.66 -21.79 4.99
CA SER A 47 -25.57 -22.10 6.10
C SER A 47 -24.84 -22.77 7.27
N GLY A 48 -25.50 -22.82 8.43
CA GLY A 48 -24.99 -23.47 9.64
C GLY A 48 -24.03 -22.62 10.47
N PRO A 49 -23.36 -23.22 11.48
CA PRO A 49 -22.63 -22.46 12.51
C PRO A 49 -21.47 -21.61 11.98
N GLY A 50 -20.77 -22.09 10.95
CA GLY A 50 -19.70 -21.34 10.30
C GLY A 50 -20.22 -20.10 9.57
N TYR A 51 -21.38 -20.20 8.91
CA TYR A 51 -22.02 -19.07 8.24
C TYR A 51 -22.53 -18.04 9.25
N GLU A 52 -23.14 -18.49 10.35
CA GLU A 52 -23.61 -17.60 11.42
C GLU A 52 -22.46 -16.85 12.08
N SER A 53 -21.34 -17.54 12.35
CA SER A 53 -20.12 -16.94 12.89
C SER A 53 -19.53 -15.89 11.94
N ALA A 54 -19.51 -16.18 10.63
CA ALA A 54 -19.08 -15.22 9.62
C ALA A 54 -20.03 -14.01 9.53
N CYS A 55 -21.35 -14.22 9.61
CA CYS A 55 -22.32 -13.12 9.65
C CYS A 55 -22.10 -12.22 10.87
N ALA A 56 -21.88 -12.81 12.06
CA ALA A 56 -21.58 -12.06 13.27
C ALA A 56 -20.27 -11.26 13.15
N ALA A 57 -19.20 -11.89 12.66
CA ALA A 57 -17.92 -11.22 12.42
C ALA A 57 -18.06 -10.06 11.42
N MET A 58 -18.79 -10.27 10.32
CA MET A 58 -19.04 -9.25 9.30
C MET A 58 -19.82 -8.05 9.86
N ARG A 59 -20.86 -8.28 10.69
CA ARG A 59 -21.60 -7.21 11.36
C ARG A 59 -20.71 -6.37 12.26
N SER A 60 -19.84 -6.99 13.06
CA SER A 60 -18.88 -6.26 13.90
C SER A 60 -17.91 -5.42 13.07
N VAL A 61 -17.39 -5.96 11.96
CA VAL A 61 -16.51 -5.21 11.07
C VAL A 61 -17.24 -4.02 10.43
N LEU A 62 -18.48 -4.21 9.98
CA LEU A 62 -19.29 -3.13 9.40
C LEU A 62 -19.61 -2.04 10.41
N GLU A 63 -19.91 -2.40 11.66
CA GLU A 63 -20.09 -1.46 12.77
C GLU A 63 -18.82 -0.63 13.00
N TYR A 64 -17.67 -1.29 13.21
CA TYR A 64 -16.37 -0.63 13.38
C TYR A 64 -16.08 0.33 12.22
N ARG A 65 -16.26 -0.13 10.97
CA ARG A 65 -16.01 0.69 9.78
C ARG A 65 -16.98 1.87 9.67
N ALA A 66 -18.23 1.72 10.10
CA ALA A 66 -19.19 2.83 10.11
C ALA A 66 -18.80 3.92 11.11
N PHE A 67 -18.29 3.54 12.29
CA PHE A 67 -17.69 4.49 13.24
C PHE A 67 -16.40 5.11 12.69
N GLU A 68 -15.53 4.31 12.07
CA GLU A 68 -14.30 4.80 11.44
C GLU A 68 -14.62 5.87 10.35
N ASP A 69 -15.71 5.69 9.59
CA ASP A 69 -16.13 6.62 8.53
C ASP A 69 -16.67 7.97 9.06
N LEU A 70 -17.08 8.04 10.33
CA LEU A 70 -17.45 9.31 10.98
C LEU A 70 -16.27 10.27 11.14
N ARG A 71 -15.05 9.78 10.97
CA ARG A 71 -13.86 10.63 10.98
C ARG A 71 -13.96 11.69 9.91
N ARG A 72 -13.41 12.85 10.25
CA ARG A 72 -13.25 13.90 9.26
C ARG A 72 -12.16 13.50 8.25
N ALA A 73 -12.55 13.35 6.99
CA ALA A 73 -11.63 13.12 5.89
C ALA A 73 -11.58 14.35 4.95
N TRP A 74 -10.40 14.94 4.73
CA TRP A 74 -10.18 15.96 3.70
C TRP A 74 -9.83 15.29 2.36
N ARG A 75 -10.62 14.29 1.95
CA ARG A 75 -10.36 13.53 0.72
C ARG A 75 -11.18 14.10 -0.41
N VAL A 76 -10.53 14.87 -1.30
CA VAL A 76 -11.13 15.29 -2.58
C VAL A 76 -11.60 14.07 -3.40
N ALA A 77 -10.88 12.94 -3.28
CA ALA A 77 -11.13 11.74 -4.05
C ALA A 77 -12.18 10.77 -3.46
N GLN A 78 -12.65 10.94 -2.22
CA GLN A 78 -13.67 10.09 -1.56
C GLN A 78 -14.32 10.82 -0.35
N PRO A 79 -15.08 11.90 -0.57
CA PRO A 79 -15.75 12.63 0.50
C PRO A 79 -16.70 11.74 1.31
N ASN A 80 -16.82 11.98 2.61
CA ASN A 80 -17.72 11.20 3.48
C ASN A 80 -19.20 11.50 3.20
N LEU A 81 -20.10 10.75 3.82
CA LEU A 81 -21.55 10.89 3.58
C LEU A 81 -22.09 12.26 3.99
N GLU A 82 -21.57 12.86 5.06
CA GLU A 82 -21.95 14.22 5.48
C GLU A 82 -21.56 15.25 4.41
N GLN A 83 -20.32 15.19 3.90
CA GLN A 83 -19.83 16.05 2.81
C GLN A 83 -20.60 15.86 1.50
N CYS A 84 -21.22 14.70 1.29
CA CYS A 84 -22.11 14.44 0.16
C CYS A 84 -23.57 14.87 0.44
N GLY A 85 -23.88 15.41 1.63
CA GLY A 85 -25.23 15.78 2.02
C GLY A 85 -26.17 14.59 2.19
N LEU A 86 -25.63 13.37 2.33
CA LEU A 86 -26.38 12.12 2.42
C LEU A 86 -26.55 11.61 3.87
N LEU A 87 -25.77 12.14 4.80
CA LEU A 87 -25.83 11.83 6.23
C LEU A 87 -25.84 13.12 7.04
N ARG A 88 -26.60 13.13 8.13
CA ARG A 88 -26.48 14.12 9.20
C ARG A 88 -26.39 13.36 10.52
N ILE A 89 -25.50 13.79 11.40
CA ILE A 89 -25.42 13.29 12.77
C ILE A 89 -26.22 14.21 13.69
N ASP A 90 -26.96 13.61 14.62
CA ASP A 90 -27.61 14.31 15.72
C ASP A 90 -27.26 13.61 17.04
N TYR A 91 -27.50 14.32 18.15
CA TYR A 91 -27.16 13.86 19.49
C TYR A 91 -28.42 13.71 20.34
N VAL A 92 -28.67 12.49 20.81
CA VAL A 92 -29.87 12.15 21.58
C VAL A 92 -29.92 12.99 22.87
N GLY A 93 -31.06 13.62 23.14
CA GLY A 93 -31.26 14.42 24.36
C GLY A 93 -30.60 15.81 24.34
N LEU A 94 -29.82 16.15 23.31
CA LEU A 94 -29.06 17.42 23.32
C LEU A 94 -29.97 18.65 23.28
N THR A 95 -31.11 18.57 22.58
CA THR A 95 -32.06 19.70 22.48
C THR A 95 -32.70 19.98 23.83
N GLU A 96 -33.13 18.91 24.51
CA GLU A 96 -33.72 18.94 25.83
C GLU A 96 -32.73 19.48 26.87
N LEU A 97 -31.48 19.00 26.84
CA LEU A 97 -30.41 19.50 27.70
C LEU A 97 -30.12 20.98 27.48
N CYS A 98 -30.15 21.46 26.23
CA CYS A 98 -29.94 22.88 25.93
C CYS A 98 -31.07 23.78 26.46
N GLY A 99 -32.28 23.26 26.63
CA GLY A 99 -33.44 23.98 27.16
C GLY A 99 -33.52 24.03 28.69
N ASP A 100 -32.69 23.27 29.41
CA ASP A 100 -32.63 23.25 30.88
C ASP A 100 -31.72 24.37 31.41
N ASP A 101 -32.25 25.57 31.57
CA ASP A 101 -31.49 26.75 32.04
C ASP A 101 -30.80 26.52 33.40
N GLY A 102 -31.43 25.73 34.29
CA GLY A 102 -30.87 25.42 35.60
C GLY A 102 -29.54 24.65 35.51
N ARG A 103 -29.38 23.82 34.48
CA ARG A 103 -28.15 23.05 34.23
C ARG A 103 -26.99 23.90 33.76
N TRP A 104 -27.26 25.01 33.08
CA TRP A 104 -26.23 25.90 32.54
C TRP A 104 -25.92 27.08 33.48
N ALA A 105 -26.68 27.23 34.56
CA ALA A 105 -26.53 28.32 35.51
C ALA A 105 -25.11 28.38 36.09
N GLY A 106 -24.52 29.58 36.08
CA GLY A 106 -23.18 29.83 36.63
C GLY A 106 -22.01 29.41 35.73
N ILE A 107 -22.26 28.83 34.55
CA ILE A 107 -21.19 28.48 33.59
C ILE A 107 -20.95 29.66 32.63
N PRO A 108 -19.70 30.18 32.51
CA PRO A 108 -19.41 31.37 31.71
C PRO A 108 -19.89 31.28 30.25
N ALA A 109 -20.47 32.35 29.71
CA ALA A 109 -21.01 32.50 28.35
C ALA A 109 -22.19 31.58 27.96
N ILE A 110 -22.21 30.31 28.37
CA ILE A 110 -23.27 29.36 28.02
C ILE A 110 -24.54 29.56 28.86
N ALA A 111 -24.40 30.06 30.10
CA ALA A 111 -25.54 30.39 30.97
C ALA A 111 -26.47 31.41 30.30
N ASP A 112 -25.90 32.48 29.74
CA ASP A 112 -26.66 33.59 29.12
C ASP A 112 -27.07 33.33 27.67
N ALA A 113 -26.67 32.20 27.08
CA ALA A 113 -26.94 31.86 25.69
C ALA A 113 -28.34 31.25 25.52
N SER A 114 -29.03 31.56 24.42
CA SER A 114 -30.33 30.92 24.10
C SER A 114 -30.16 29.41 23.89
N PRO A 115 -31.21 28.59 24.09
CA PRO A 115 -31.17 27.16 23.82
C PRO A 115 -30.67 26.81 22.40
N GLU A 116 -31.02 27.59 21.39
CA GLU A 116 -30.53 27.41 20.02
C GLU A 116 -29.04 27.72 19.89
N ALA A 117 -28.55 28.75 20.60
CA ALA A 117 -27.13 29.07 20.63
C ALA A 117 -26.33 27.97 21.33
N ARG A 118 -26.79 27.47 22.48
CA ARG A 118 -26.20 26.32 23.18
C ARG A 118 -26.14 25.11 22.26
N LYS A 119 -27.25 24.76 21.61
CA LYS A 119 -27.31 23.62 20.68
C LYS A 119 -26.31 23.76 19.53
N ARG A 120 -26.19 24.93 18.90
CA ARG A 120 -25.22 25.16 17.82
C ARG A 120 -23.78 24.96 18.29
N VAL A 121 -23.41 25.55 19.43
CA VAL A 121 -22.04 25.49 19.97
C VAL A 121 -21.68 24.08 20.44
N LEU A 122 -22.59 23.42 21.16
CA LEU A 122 -22.37 22.06 21.64
C LEU A 122 -22.30 21.06 20.48
N THR A 123 -23.18 21.17 19.48
CA THR A 123 -23.11 20.31 18.28
C THR A 123 -21.75 20.44 17.59
N ALA A 124 -21.24 21.67 17.43
CA ALA A 124 -19.91 21.91 16.86
C ALA A 124 -18.77 21.25 17.66
N MET A 125 -18.82 21.35 18.99
CA MET A 125 -17.85 20.69 19.87
C MET A 125 -17.94 19.16 19.77
N LEU A 126 -19.14 18.59 19.80
CA LEU A 126 -19.35 17.16 19.74
C LEU A 126 -18.98 16.58 18.37
N ASP A 127 -19.27 17.29 17.28
CA ASP A 127 -18.84 16.92 15.92
C ASP A 127 -17.33 16.92 15.79
N HIS A 128 -16.65 17.87 16.45
CA HIS A 128 -15.19 17.89 16.50
C HIS A 128 -14.62 16.66 17.22
N LEU A 129 -15.18 16.31 18.38
CA LEU A 129 -14.79 15.13 19.14
C LEU A 129 -15.03 13.83 18.35
N ARG A 130 -16.22 13.70 17.74
CA ARG A 130 -16.59 12.60 16.85
C ARG A 130 -15.61 12.47 15.67
N GLY A 131 -15.30 13.59 15.01
CA GLY A 131 -14.38 13.63 13.88
C GLY A 131 -12.94 13.19 14.23
N GLU A 132 -12.56 13.27 15.51
CA GLU A 132 -11.29 12.76 16.04
C GLU A 132 -11.36 11.33 16.59
N LEU A 133 -12.52 10.65 16.50
CA LEU A 133 -12.84 9.38 17.17
C LEU A 133 -12.74 9.43 18.69
N ALA A 134 -13.04 10.56 19.32
CA ALA A 134 -13.26 10.59 20.76
C ALA A 134 -14.65 10.02 21.12
N ILE A 135 -14.86 8.74 20.79
CA ILE A 135 -16.14 8.03 20.92
C ILE A 135 -15.95 6.81 21.81
N ASP A 136 -16.83 6.63 22.78
CA ASP A 136 -16.93 5.46 23.62
C ASP A 136 -17.84 4.42 22.95
N ALA A 137 -17.24 3.62 22.08
CA ALA A 137 -17.85 2.49 21.40
C ALA A 137 -16.99 1.25 21.66
N GLU A 138 -17.61 0.11 21.96
CA GLU A 138 -16.90 -1.15 22.25
C GLU A 138 -15.98 -1.52 21.08
N CYS A 139 -16.47 -1.48 19.84
CA CYS A 139 -15.68 -1.79 18.65
C CYS A 139 -14.45 -0.89 18.41
N LEU A 140 -14.32 0.24 19.12
CA LEU A 140 -13.16 1.14 19.07
C LEU A 140 -12.21 1.00 20.27
N ARG A 141 -12.55 0.17 21.27
CA ARG A 141 -11.66 -0.15 22.39
C ARG A 141 -10.59 -1.14 21.93
N GLN A 142 -9.42 -1.08 22.55
CA GLN A 142 -8.26 -1.86 22.10
C GLN A 142 -8.54 -3.37 22.08
N ASP A 143 -8.94 -3.94 23.22
CA ASP A 143 -9.15 -5.38 23.37
C ASP A 143 -10.28 -5.89 22.46
N ASP A 144 -11.37 -5.13 22.37
CA ASP A 144 -12.53 -5.47 21.53
C ASP A 144 -12.20 -5.40 20.03
N ALA A 145 -11.45 -4.38 19.60
CA ALA A 145 -11.02 -4.24 18.22
C ALA A 145 -10.04 -5.36 17.82
N GLU A 146 -9.12 -5.74 18.72
CA GLU A 146 -8.21 -6.87 18.51
C GLU A 146 -8.97 -8.20 18.44
N ALA A 147 -9.94 -8.42 19.33
CA ALA A 147 -10.81 -9.60 19.32
C ALA A 147 -11.67 -9.67 18.05
N MET A 148 -12.24 -8.54 17.61
CA MET A 148 -12.96 -8.42 16.35
C MET A 148 -12.05 -8.77 15.17
N ALA A 149 -10.83 -8.23 15.11
CA ALA A 149 -9.88 -8.50 14.04
C ALA A 149 -9.49 -9.99 13.99
N LYS A 150 -9.31 -10.63 15.16
CA LYS A 150 -9.07 -12.08 15.26
C LYS A 150 -10.23 -12.89 14.68
N ARG A 151 -11.49 -12.57 15.05
CA ARG A 151 -12.68 -13.23 14.47
C ARG A 151 -12.81 -12.98 12.97
N SER A 152 -12.52 -11.75 12.53
CA SER A 152 -12.53 -11.37 11.13
C SER A 152 -11.59 -12.26 10.30
N ARG A 153 -10.33 -12.45 10.73
CA ARG A 153 -9.38 -13.34 10.03
C ARG A 153 -9.79 -14.81 10.01
N GLN A 154 -10.51 -15.26 11.03
CA GLN A 154 -10.94 -16.65 11.12
C GLN A 154 -12.10 -16.97 10.18
N PHE A 155 -13.04 -16.03 10.00
CA PHE A 155 -14.31 -16.32 9.32
C PHE A 155 -14.53 -15.55 8.02
N LEU A 156 -13.83 -14.43 7.82
CA LEU A 156 -14.03 -13.56 6.66
C LEU A 156 -12.94 -13.74 5.62
N ARG A 157 -13.31 -13.61 4.35
CA ARG A 157 -12.37 -13.47 3.22
C ARG A 157 -12.18 -12.00 2.84
N GLU A 158 -11.13 -11.76 2.05
CA GLU A 158 -10.93 -10.49 1.36
C GLU A 158 -12.17 -10.13 0.50
N PRO A 159 -12.54 -8.84 0.41
CA PRO A 159 -11.82 -7.71 0.99
C PRO A 159 -12.16 -7.45 2.48
N TRP A 160 -13.18 -8.13 3.04
CA TRP A 160 -13.78 -7.77 4.35
C TRP A 160 -13.00 -8.21 5.58
N ALA A 161 -12.04 -9.12 5.41
CA ALA A 161 -11.12 -9.52 6.47
C ALA A 161 -10.26 -8.33 6.95
N LEU A 162 -9.97 -8.28 8.25
CA LEU A 162 -9.02 -7.34 8.87
C LEU A 162 -7.71 -8.07 9.16
N ASP A 163 -6.62 -7.72 8.47
CA ASP A 163 -5.34 -8.39 8.65
C ASP A 163 -4.62 -7.95 9.95
N GLU A 164 -3.58 -8.69 10.36
CA GLU A 164 -2.68 -8.34 11.48
C GLU A 164 -1.93 -7.03 11.25
N GLU A 165 -1.68 -6.67 9.98
CA GLU A 165 -0.98 -5.44 9.61
C GLU A 165 -1.91 -4.23 9.42
N ASP A 166 -3.23 -4.44 9.42
CA ASP A 166 -4.20 -3.34 9.28
C ASP A 166 -4.19 -2.46 10.54
N PRO A 167 -3.88 -1.15 10.42
CA PRO A 167 -3.85 -0.28 11.58
C PRO A 167 -5.27 -0.02 12.09
N LEU A 168 -5.65 -0.71 13.18
CA LEU A 168 -6.90 -0.48 13.88
C LEU A 168 -6.92 0.95 14.46
N ARG A 169 -7.99 1.68 14.15
CA ARG A 169 -8.22 3.04 14.63
C ARG A 169 -9.04 2.96 15.91
N LEU A 170 -8.36 3.18 17.02
CA LEU A 170 -8.96 3.12 18.34
C LEU A 170 -9.56 4.47 18.75
N SER A 171 -10.43 4.41 19.75
CA SER A 171 -11.00 5.57 20.42
C SER A 171 -9.91 6.45 21.04
N LYS A 172 -10.01 7.77 20.85
CA LYS A 172 -9.09 8.74 21.47
C LYS A 172 -9.73 9.38 22.70
N PRO A 173 -9.17 9.24 23.91
CA PRO A 173 -9.66 10.03 25.03
C PRO A 173 -9.39 11.53 24.81
N ALA A 174 -10.39 12.37 25.08
CA ALA A 174 -10.24 13.82 25.08
C ALA A 174 -9.87 14.29 26.49
N LEU A 175 -8.62 14.68 26.69
CA LEU A 175 -8.04 15.03 27.98
C LEU A 175 -8.58 16.37 28.48
N MET A 176 -8.95 16.41 29.75
CA MET A 176 -9.45 17.61 30.43
C MET A 176 -8.39 18.73 30.48
N PRO A 177 -8.80 20.00 30.64
CA PRO A 177 -7.86 21.09 30.90
C PRO A 177 -6.90 20.76 32.05
N GLY A 178 -5.62 21.12 31.91
CA GLY A 178 -4.57 20.82 32.89
C GLY A 178 -3.94 19.43 32.79
N VAL A 179 -4.56 18.47 32.08
CA VAL A 179 -4.00 17.12 31.92
C VAL A 179 -2.94 17.10 30.80
N VAL A 180 -1.74 16.65 31.14
CA VAL A 180 -0.62 16.51 30.19
C VAL A 180 -0.43 15.04 29.81
N PRO A 181 -0.61 14.66 28.53
CA PRO A 181 -0.37 13.29 28.08
C PRO A 181 1.12 12.95 28.14
N ALA A 182 1.43 11.67 28.38
CA ALA A 182 2.78 11.18 28.23
C ALA A 182 3.24 11.35 26.76
N PRO A 183 4.56 11.49 26.48
CA PRO A 183 5.05 11.73 25.12
C PRO A 183 4.58 10.71 24.07
N HIS A 184 4.40 9.45 24.48
CA HIS A 184 3.94 8.37 23.60
C HIS A 184 2.42 8.41 23.32
N GLU A 185 1.63 9.07 24.18
CA GLU A 185 0.17 9.17 24.08
C GLU A 185 -0.30 10.39 23.27
N LYS A 186 0.59 11.34 22.97
CA LYS A 186 0.26 12.61 22.29
C LYS A 186 -0.49 12.42 20.96
N ARG A 187 -0.22 11.32 20.23
CA ARG A 187 -0.90 11.00 18.96
C ARG A 187 -2.19 10.21 19.13
N ALA A 188 -2.40 9.61 20.30
CA ALA A 188 -3.54 8.78 20.66
C ALA A 188 -4.61 9.53 21.46
N THR A 189 -4.40 10.81 21.76
CA THR A 189 -5.29 11.63 22.59
C THR A 189 -5.72 12.91 21.89
N VAL A 190 -6.82 13.50 22.35
CA VAL A 190 -7.27 14.85 21.99
C VAL A 190 -7.16 15.71 23.24
N SER A 191 -6.78 16.99 23.13
CA SER A 191 -6.75 17.88 24.30
C SER A 191 -7.96 18.81 24.28
N LEU A 192 -8.54 19.07 25.45
CA LEU A 192 -9.54 20.11 25.69
C LEU A 192 -8.95 21.34 26.42
N GLY A 193 -7.65 21.35 26.70
CA GLY A 193 -6.99 22.48 27.38
C GLY A 193 -7.01 23.77 26.55
N PHE A 194 -6.66 24.90 27.18
CA PHE A 194 -6.77 26.26 26.62
C PHE A 194 -6.21 26.45 25.19
N ARG A 195 -5.16 25.71 24.79
CA ARG A 195 -4.55 25.81 23.45
C ARG A 195 -5.22 24.91 22.39
N SER A 196 -6.16 24.06 22.79
CA SER A 196 -6.86 23.13 21.91
C SER A 196 -7.74 23.84 20.88
N ALA A 197 -8.18 23.12 19.85
CA ALA A 197 -9.11 23.67 18.87
C ALA A 197 -10.47 23.97 19.50
N VAL A 198 -10.98 23.07 20.34
CA VAL A 198 -12.24 23.23 21.08
C VAL A 198 -12.18 24.45 22.00
N ALA A 199 -11.13 24.58 22.83
CA ALA A 199 -10.99 25.73 23.73
C ALA A 199 -10.87 27.05 22.96
N ARG A 200 -10.13 27.10 21.85
CA ARG A 200 -10.05 28.32 21.00
C ARG A 200 -11.39 28.71 20.39
N TYR A 201 -12.21 27.72 20.02
CA TYR A 201 -13.57 27.94 19.53
C TYR A 201 -14.47 28.48 20.63
N LEU A 202 -14.50 27.83 21.80
CA LEU A 202 -15.31 28.27 22.94
C LEU A 202 -14.87 29.64 23.49
N ARG A 203 -13.57 29.96 23.41
CA ARG A 203 -13.03 31.26 23.83
C ARG A 203 -13.53 32.43 22.98
N SER A 204 -13.80 32.18 21.70
CA SER A 204 -14.01 33.29 20.77
C SER A 204 -15.30 34.04 21.07
N ARG A 205 -15.21 35.36 21.12
CA ARG A 205 -16.37 36.24 21.27
C ARG A 205 -17.44 36.00 20.20
N HIS A 206 -17.05 35.59 18.99
CA HIS A 206 -17.98 35.34 17.87
C HIS A 206 -18.80 34.08 18.06
N THR A 207 -18.32 33.12 18.86
CA THR A 207 -19.05 31.87 19.16
C THR A 207 -20.32 32.15 19.97
N TRP A 208 -20.25 33.15 20.85
CA TRP A 208 -21.29 33.49 21.82
C TRP A 208 -21.98 34.84 21.55
N GLY A 209 -21.39 35.70 20.71
CA GLY A 209 -21.89 37.07 20.49
C GLY A 209 -21.44 38.08 21.55
N LEU A 210 -20.27 37.86 22.17
CA LEU A 210 -19.72 38.70 23.25
C LEU A 210 -18.90 39.88 22.70
N LEU A 211 -18.64 40.87 23.56
CA LEU A 211 -17.79 42.04 23.23
C LEU A 211 -16.29 41.68 23.18
N ALA A 212 -15.84 40.78 24.06
CA ALA A 212 -14.47 40.33 24.18
C ALA A 212 -14.37 38.79 24.23
N ASP A 213 -13.18 38.27 23.90
CA ASP A 213 -12.86 36.84 24.05
C ASP A 213 -12.81 36.48 25.55
N LEU A 214 -13.20 35.25 25.89
CA LEU A 214 -13.11 34.75 27.26
C LEU A 214 -11.63 34.61 27.70
N THR A 215 -11.39 34.78 29.00
CA THR A 215 -10.10 34.54 29.65
C THR A 215 -9.78 33.04 29.71
N ARG A 216 -8.56 32.68 30.14
CA ARG A 216 -8.18 31.28 30.34
C ARG A 216 -9.10 30.58 31.34
N ASP A 217 -9.28 31.18 32.51
CA ASP A 217 -9.99 30.56 33.63
C ASP A 217 -11.48 30.39 33.30
N GLU A 218 -12.08 31.36 32.62
CA GLU A 218 -13.46 31.27 32.11
C GLU A 218 -13.63 30.14 31.09
N VAL A 219 -12.68 29.94 30.17
CA VAL A 219 -12.76 28.85 29.19
C VAL A 219 -12.55 27.49 29.82
N GLU A 220 -11.61 27.37 30.77
CA GLU A 220 -11.39 26.11 31.47
C GLU A 220 -12.60 25.75 32.35
N CYS A 221 -13.22 26.74 33.01
CA CYS A 221 -14.48 26.60 33.73
C CYS A 221 -15.63 26.21 32.78
N LEU A 222 -15.74 26.86 31.62
CA LEU A 222 -16.74 26.54 30.59
C LEU A 222 -16.59 25.11 30.06
N VAL A 223 -15.37 24.66 29.76
CA VAL A 223 -15.12 23.28 29.32
C VAL A 223 -15.52 22.28 30.41
N ALA A 224 -15.11 22.52 31.66
CA ALA A 224 -15.47 21.65 32.77
C ALA A 224 -16.99 21.62 33.01
N GLY A 225 -17.65 22.77 32.96
CA GLY A 225 -19.10 22.90 33.09
C GLY A 225 -19.86 22.19 31.97
N ILE A 226 -19.42 22.32 30.71
CA ILE A 226 -20.02 21.58 29.58
C ILE A 226 -19.86 20.09 29.78
N VAL A 227 -18.67 19.62 30.18
CA VAL A 227 -18.42 18.21 30.42
C VAL A 227 -19.33 17.66 31.51
N GLU A 228 -19.47 18.39 32.63
CA GLU A 228 -20.33 17.96 33.74
C GLU A 228 -21.82 17.99 33.35
N ALA A 229 -22.27 19.02 32.65
CA ALA A 229 -23.65 19.14 32.19
C ALA A 229 -24.05 18.02 31.21
N LEU A 230 -23.11 17.50 30.42
CA LEU A 230 -23.33 16.43 29.45
C LEU A 230 -22.95 15.03 29.97
N ARG A 231 -22.36 14.93 31.17
CA ARG A 231 -21.89 13.67 31.77
C ARG A 231 -23.05 12.69 31.94
N GLY A 232 -22.86 11.47 31.42
CA GLY A 232 -23.85 10.39 31.50
C GLY A 232 -25.04 10.53 30.53
N HIS A 233 -25.15 11.66 29.83
CA HIS A 233 -26.19 11.86 28.80
C HIS A 233 -25.60 11.75 27.40
N VAL A 234 -24.50 12.47 27.15
CA VAL A 234 -23.82 12.52 25.84
C VAL A 234 -22.34 12.18 25.98
N LEU A 235 -21.71 12.51 27.11
CA LEU A 235 -20.30 12.26 27.36
C LEU A 235 -20.11 11.24 28.49
N SER A 236 -19.20 10.28 28.29
CA SER A 236 -18.61 9.48 29.36
C SER A 236 -17.33 10.17 29.86
N VAL A 237 -17.11 10.13 31.18
CA VAL A 237 -15.99 10.79 31.86
C VAL A 237 -15.19 9.75 32.63
N GLU A 238 -13.90 9.66 32.32
CA GLU A 238 -12.93 8.84 33.05
C GLU A 238 -12.33 9.68 34.18
N TYR A 239 -12.33 9.15 35.40
CA TYR A 239 -11.72 9.79 36.56
C TYR A 239 -10.41 9.09 36.93
N ARG A 240 -9.39 9.88 37.31
CA ARG A 240 -8.14 9.37 37.90
C ARG A 240 -7.85 10.11 39.19
N SER A 241 -7.59 9.38 40.27
CA SER A 241 -7.38 9.94 41.61
C SER A 241 -8.51 10.91 42.04
N GLY A 242 -9.76 10.58 41.69
CA GLY A 242 -10.93 11.39 42.01
C GLY A 242 -11.14 12.65 41.17
N GLN A 243 -10.28 12.94 40.18
CA GLN A 243 -10.39 14.10 39.29
C GLN A 243 -10.77 13.69 37.87
N PRO A 244 -11.59 14.48 37.14
CA PRO A 244 -11.87 14.25 35.73
C PRO A 244 -10.58 14.23 34.91
N TYR A 245 -10.30 13.11 34.24
CA TYR A 245 -9.08 12.91 33.48
C TYR A 245 -9.33 13.04 31.97
N SER A 246 -10.32 12.31 31.46
CA SER A 246 -10.65 12.31 30.03
C SER A 246 -12.14 12.15 29.78
N VAL A 247 -12.57 12.55 28.59
CA VAL A 247 -13.96 12.41 28.14
C VAL A 247 -14.03 11.74 26.79
N ARG A 248 -15.13 11.02 26.54
CA ARG A 248 -15.48 10.44 25.25
C ARG A 248 -16.97 10.64 24.99
N LEU A 249 -17.34 10.77 23.72
CA LEU A 249 -18.72 10.82 23.27
C LEU A 249 -19.34 9.42 23.35
N MET A 250 -20.44 9.27 24.08
CA MET A 250 -21.13 7.98 24.19
C MET A 250 -21.65 7.55 22.83
N ALA A 251 -21.34 6.32 22.39
CA ALA A 251 -21.88 5.78 21.14
C ALA A 251 -23.41 5.85 21.09
N GLY A 252 -24.08 5.55 22.21
CA GLY A 252 -25.53 5.63 22.35
C GLY A 252 -26.15 7.02 22.21
N ALA A 253 -25.35 8.07 22.34
CA ALA A 253 -25.82 9.44 22.09
C ALA A 253 -25.78 9.80 20.60
N ILE A 254 -25.09 9.04 19.75
CA ILE A 254 -24.96 9.33 18.31
C ILE A 254 -26.14 8.77 17.55
N ARG A 255 -26.84 9.63 16.79
CA ARG A 255 -27.93 9.23 15.90
C ARG A 255 -27.59 9.59 14.45
N TRP A 256 -27.60 8.60 13.58
CA TRP A 256 -27.42 8.80 12.14
C TRP A 256 -28.78 9.08 11.52
N LEU A 257 -28.89 10.19 10.81
CA LEU A 257 -30.11 10.64 10.14
C LEU A 257 -29.86 10.85 8.64
N PRO A 258 -30.90 10.74 7.80
CA PRO A 258 -30.84 11.11 6.41
C PRO A 258 -30.29 12.53 6.25
N GLY A 259 -29.34 12.70 5.33
CA GLY A 259 -28.78 14.01 5.03
C GLY A 259 -29.78 14.96 4.40
N THR A 260 -29.47 16.24 4.44
CA THR A 260 -30.35 17.32 3.95
C THR A 260 -30.19 17.63 2.47
N GLY A 261 -29.33 16.89 1.75
CA GLY A 261 -28.93 17.18 0.37
C GLY A 261 -27.94 18.35 0.25
N LYS A 262 -27.48 18.90 1.37
CA LYS A 262 -26.47 19.97 1.42
C LYS A 262 -25.24 19.49 2.17
N ALA A 263 -24.05 19.82 1.66
CA ALA A 263 -22.84 19.55 2.40
C ALA A 263 -22.77 20.48 3.64
N PRO A 264 -22.30 20.01 4.81
CA PRO A 264 -22.05 20.88 5.93
C PRO A 264 -21.03 21.95 5.55
N GLY A 265 -21.18 23.14 6.13
CA GLY A 265 -20.19 24.20 6.01
C GLY A 265 -18.84 23.81 6.61
N PRO A 266 -17.84 24.70 6.53
CA PRO A 266 -16.56 24.46 7.18
C PRO A 266 -16.72 24.25 8.69
N ASP A 267 -16.01 23.27 9.25
CA ASP A 267 -16.00 22.98 10.70
C ASP A 267 -15.69 24.25 11.50
N PRO A 268 -16.63 24.75 12.31
CA PRO A 268 -16.48 26.01 13.04
C PRO A 268 -15.38 25.94 14.11
N VAL A 269 -15.01 24.75 14.59
CA VAL A 269 -13.96 24.57 15.62
C VAL A 269 -12.55 24.72 15.05
N ARG A 270 -12.35 24.37 13.77
CA ARG A 270 -11.03 24.45 13.10
C ARG A 270 -10.91 25.56 12.07
N ALA A 271 -12.02 26.06 11.54
CA ALA A 271 -11.98 27.07 10.48
C ALA A 271 -11.23 28.32 10.95
N ARG A 272 -10.23 28.76 10.16
CA ARG A 272 -9.66 30.09 10.34
C ARG A 272 -10.72 31.12 9.97
N ALA A 273 -10.75 32.26 10.67
CA ALA A 273 -11.75 33.32 10.47
C ALA A 273 -11.94 33.74 8.98
N LEU A 274 -10.90 33.62 8.14
CA LEU A 274 -10.97 33.87 6.70
C LEU A 274 -11.89 32.89 5.92
N TYR A 275 -11.95 31.60 6.28
CA TYR A 275 -12.80 30.60 5.60
C TYR A 275 -14.28 30.70 5.99
N LEU A 276 -14.57 31.25 7.18
CA LEU A 276 -15.93 31.56 7.61
C LEU A 276 -16.48 32.84 6.95
N ARG A 277 -15.61 33.65 6.34
CA ARG A 277 -15.93 34.95 5.75
C ARG A 277 -16.12 34.92 4.22
N ASP A 278 -15.80 33.82 3.56
CA ASP A 278 -15.98 33.67 2.10
C ASP A 278 -17.32 32.96 1.78
N PRO A 279 -18.34 33.68 1.27
CA PRO A 279 -19.62 33.09 0.89
C PRO A 279 -19.51 32.06 -0.25
N ALA A 280 -18.43 32.02 -1.03
CA ALA A 280 -18.20 30.99 -2.04
C ALA A 280 -17.88 29.62 -1.42
N HIS A 281 -17.19 29.59 -0.27
CA HIS A 281 -16.92 28.37 0.50
C HIS A 281 -18.07 27.98 1.43
N ALA A 282 -18.96 28.91 1.76
CA ALA A 282 -20.18 28.66 2.53
C ALA A 282 -21.28 27.95 1.70
N ARG A 283 -21.20 27.97 0.36
CA ARG A 283 -22.14 27.31 -0.54
C ARG A 283 -21.76 25.83 -0.72
N GLY A 284 -22.12 25.03 0.29
CA GLY A 284 -21.95 23.58 0.37
C GLY A 284 -22.74 22.79 -0.69
N LYS A 285 -22.35 22.91 -1.96
CA LYS A 285 -22.83 21.99 -3.00
C LYS A 285 -22.08 20.67 -2.83
N PRO A 286 -22.78 19.57 -2.51
CA PRO A 286 -22.13 18.27 -2.39
C PRO A 286 -21.50 17.85 -3.72
N ASN A 287 -20.50 16.99 -3.64
CA ASN A 287 -19.92 16.42 -4.85
C ASN A 287 -20.95 15.47 -5.50
N ALA A 288 -21.61 15.96 -6.55
CA ALA A 288 -22.69 15.25 -7.24
C ALA A 288 -22.28 13.86 -7.77
N TYR A 289 -21.00 13.66 -8.11
CA TYR A 289 -20.51 12.35 -8.54
C TYR A 289 -20.54 11.33 -7.40
N PHE A 290 -19.97 11.67 -6.24
CA PHE A 290 -19.96 10.76 -5.08
C PHE A 290 -21.34 10.61 -4.44
N GLU A 291 -22.12 11.69 -4.42
CA GLU A 291 -23.51 11.64 -3.99
C GLU A 291 -24.29 10.58 -4.79
N ARG A 292 -24.24 10.65 -6.12
CA ARG A 292 -24.90 9.68 -7.02
C ARG A 292 -24.33 8.28 -6.89
N ILE A 293 -23.01 8.15 -6.69
CA ILE A 293 -22.39 6.84 -6.49
C ILE A 293 -22.91 6.19 -5.20
N TYR A 294 -22.84 6.88 -4.06
CA TYR A 294 -23.27 6.31 -2.79
C TYR A 294 -24.77 6.03 -2.78
N ARG A 295 -25.58 6.88 -3.40
CA ARG A 295 -27.03 6.71 -3.46
C ARG A 295 -27.48 5.59 -4.39
N ASP A 296 -26.96 5.55 -5.62
CA ASP A 296 -27.60 4.79 -6.70
C ASP A 296 -26.75 3.65 -7.26
N ARG A 297 -25.41 3.73 -7.15
CA ARG A 297 -24.49 2.82 -7.86
C ARG A 297 -23.65 1.95 -6.94
N ALA A 298 -23.47 2.33 -5.68
CA ALA A 298 -22.61 1.65 -4.73
C ALA A 298 -22.94 0.16 -4.64
N LEU A 299 -24.21 -0.17 -4.38
CA LEU A 299 -24.62 -1.56 -4.16
C LEU A 299 -24.66 -2.40 -5.44
N ALA A 300 -24.69 -1.77 -6.62
CA ALA A 300 -24.51 -2.49 -7.88
C ALA A 300 -23.05 -2.96 -8.09
N MET A 301 -22.12 -2.51 -7.23
CA MET A 301 -20.72 -2.94 -7.24
C MET A 301 -20.41 -4.04 -6.20
N VAL A 302 -21.43 -4.61 -5.55
CA VAL A 302 -21.23 -5.81 -4.70
C VAL A 302 -20.69 -6.95 -5.57
N GLY A 303 -19.68 -7.65 -5.07
CA GLY A 303 -18.97 -8.69 -5.84
C GLY A 303 -17.96 -8.15 -6.87
N VAL A 304 -17.92 -6.83 -7.11
CA VAL A 304 -16.90 -6.24 -8.00
C VAL A 304 -15.57 -6.15 -7.25
N VAL A 305 -14.78 -7.19 -7.43
CA VAL A 305 -13.38 -7.25 -7.02
C VAL A 305 -12.48 -7.01 -8.22
N GLY A 306 -11.27 -6.56 -7.94
CA GLY A 306 -10.25 -6.47 -8.98
C GLY A 306 -8.92 -6.92 -8.43
N HIS A 307 -8.22 -7.72 -9.23
CA HIS A 307 -6.89 -8.21 -8.93
C HIS A 307 -5.90 -7.70 -9.96
N GLU A 308 -4.62 -7.74 -9.62
CA GLU A 308 -3.56 -7.37 -10.54
C GLU A 308 -3.12 -8.57 -11.38
N HIS A 309 -2.65 -8.28 -12.59
CA HIS A 309 -2.00 -9.22 -13.48
C HIS A 309 -0.68 -8.61 -13.93
N THR A 310 0.37 -8.84 -13.16
CA THR A 310 1.71 -8.31 -13.43
C THR A 310 2.71 -9.45 -13.43
N GLY A 311 3.93 -9.21 -13.92
CA GLY A 311 4.99 -10.23 -13.87
C GLY A 311 5.47 -10.57 -12.45
N GLN A 312 4.92 -9.89 -11.43
CA GLN A 312 5.25 -10.09 -10.02
C GLN A 312 4.27 -11.02 -9.31
N VAL A 313 3.14 -11.31 -9.96
CA VAL A 313 2.13 -12.25 -9.45
C VAL A 313 2.61 -13.65 -9.79
N SER A 314 2.45 -14.58 -8.85
CA SER A 314 2.79 -15.99 -9.08
C SER A 314 2.09 -16.51 -10.35
N SER A 315 2.74 -17.40 -11.07
CA SER A 315 2.19 -18.10 -12.23
C SER A 315 0.88 -18.84 -11.89
N GLU A 316 0.79 -19.50 -10.73
CA GLU A 316 -0.45 -20.14 -10.28
C GLU A 316 -1.58 -19.10 -10.08
N ASP A 317 -1.30 -18.01 -9.38
CA ASP A 317 -2.29 -16.95 -9.16
C ASP A 317 -2.66 -16.27 -10.48
N ARG A 318 -1.72 -16.07 -11.41
CA ARG A 318 -1.99 -15.53 -12.75
C ARG A 318 -2.93 -16.45 -13.51
N GLN A 319 -2.65 -17.75 -13.57
CA GLN A 319 -3.50 -18.72 -14.26
C GLN A 319 -4.90 -18.77 -13.65
N ARG A 320 -5.00 -18.81 -12.31
CA ARG A 320 -6.29 -18.73 -11.61
C ARG A 320 -7.04 -17.43 -11.93
N ARG A 321 -6.36 -16.29 -11.91
CA ARG A 321 -6.94 -14.97 -12.25
C ARG A 321 -7.37 -14.89 -13.71
N GLU A 322 -6.59 -15.45 -14.63
CA GLU A 322 -6.94 -15.55 -16.05
C GLU A 322 -8.20 -16.39 -16.23
N ASP A 323 -8.30 -17.54 -15.56
CA ASP A 323 -9.48 -18.40 -15.61
C ASP A 323 -10.71 -17.75 -14.96
N ASP A 324 -10.54 -17.10 -13.80
CA ASP A 324 -11.60 -16.35 -13.12
C ASP A 324 -12.07 -15.15 -13.96
N PHE A 325 -11.14 -14.48 -14.64
CA PHE A 325 -11.46 -13.37 -15.53
C PHE A 325 -12.17 -13.87 -16.80
N ARG A 326 -11.69 -14.98 -17.40
CA ARG A 326 -12.31 -15.61 -18.57
C ARG A 326 -13.73 -16.10 -18.29
N THR A 327 -13.99 -16.61 -17.09
CA THR A 327 -15.31 -17.10 -16.65
C THR A 327 -16.21 -16.01 -16.06
N GLY A 328 -15.72 -14.78 -15.91
CA GLY A 328 -16.46 -13.65 -15.34
C GLY A 328 -16.59 -13.66 -13.81
N ARG A 329 -15.92 -14.60 -13.11
CA ARG A 329 -15.82 -14.60 -11.64
C ARG A 329 -14.98 -13.44 -11.12
N LEU A 330 -14.01 -12.99 -11.90
CA LEU A 330 -13.24 -11.77 -11.66
C LEU A 330 -13.71 -10.67 -12.63
N PRO A 331 -14.43 -9.63 -12.16
CA PRO A 331 -15.00 -8.61 -13.06
C PRO A 331 -13.97 -7.61 -13.60
N ALA A 332 -12.86 -7.41 -12.90
CA ALA A 332 -11.84 -6.43 -13.27
C ALA A 332 -10.43 -6.98 -13.05
N LEU A 333 -9.57 -6.80 -14.05
CA LEU A 333 -8.16 -7.21 -13.98
C LEU A 333 -7.27 -6.00 -14.30
N TYR A 334 -6.32 -5.71 -13.41
CA TYR A 334 -5.39 -4.59 -13.55
C TYR A 334 -4.06 -5.09 -14.08
N CYS A 335 -3.84 -4.88 -15.37
CA CYS A 335 -2.75 -5.55 -16.07
C CYS A 335 -1.57 -4.61 -16.32
N SER A 336 -0.36 -5.15 -16.19
CA SER A 336 0.81 -4.56 -16.82
C SER A 336 0.87 -4.99 -18.31
N PRO A 337 1.98 -4.78 -19.04
CA PRO A 337 2.12 -5.32 -20.39
C PRO A 337 2.01 -6.85 -20.52
N THR A 338 1.89 -7.58 -19.40
CA THR A 338 1.68 -9.04 -19.38
C THR A 338 0.46 -9.50 -20.16
N MET A 339 -0.57 -8.66 -20.32
CA MET A 339 -1.74 -8.98 -21.17
C MET A 339 -1.68 -8.38 -22.58
N GLU A 340 -0.57 -7.73 -22.95
CA GLU A 340 -0.37 -7.26 -24.33
C GLU A 340 -0.09 -8.44 -25.27
N LEU A 341 0.66 -9.45 -24.82
CA LEU A 341 1.03 -10.63 -25.61
C LEU A 341 0.20 -11.87 -25.26
N GLY A 342 -0.19 -12.61 -26.31
CA GLY A 342 -0.39 -14.07 -26.28
C GLY A 342 -1.57 -14.68 -25.49
N ILE A 343 -2.17 -13.99 -24.52
CA ILE A 343 -3.22 -14.58 -23.70
C ILE A 343 -4.56 -14.52 -24.44
N ASP A 344 -5.27 -15.66 -24.50
CA ASP A 344 -6.65 -15.72 -25.00
C ASP A 344 -7.62 -15.29 -23.90
N ILE A 345 -8.13 -14.08 -24.06
CA ILE A 345 -9.05 -13.45 -23.13
C ILE A 345 -10.44 -13.54 -23.76
N ALA A 346 -11.42 -14.02 -22.99
CA ALA A 346 -12.82 -13.92 -23.39
C ALA A 346 -13.19 -12.47 -23.72
N ASP A 347 -14.22 -12.29 -24.54
CA ASP A 347 -14.64 -11.01 -25.09
C ASP A 347 -14.78 -9.89 -24.03
N LEU A 348 -13.91 -8.87 -24.09
CA LEU A 348 -13.91 -7.77 -23.15
C LEU A 348 -14.86 -6.66 -23.59
N GLY A 349 -15.75 -6.24 -22.68
CA GLY A 349 -16.62 -5.09 -22.92
C GLY A 349 -15.93 -3.74 -22.73
N VAL A 350 -14.89 -3.66 -21.88
CA VAL A 350 -14.21 -2.40 -21.54
C VAL A 350 -12.71 -2.61 -21.38
N VAL A 351 -11.91 -1.76 -22.02
CA VAL A 351 -10.47 -1.62 -21.76
C VAL A 351 -10.19 -0.21 -21.25
N HIS A 352 -9.64 -0.12 -20.04
CA HIS A 352 -9.29 1.15 -19.41
C HIS A 352 -7.78 1.30 -19.28
N MET A 353 -7.22 2.22 -20.07
CA MET A 353 -5.80 2.57 -20.07
C MET A 353 -5.59 3.80 -19.20
N ARG A 354 -4.91 3.60 -18.06
CA ARG A 354 -4.60 4.66 -17.08
C ARG A 354 -3.81 5.84 -17.68
N ASN A 355 -2.95 5.55 -18.64
CA ASN A 355 -2.12 6.51 -19.36
C ASN A 355 -2.23 6.23 -20.86
N ILE A 356 -1.86 7.21 -21.68
CA ILE A 356 -1.75 6.98 -23.11
C ILE A 356 -0.62 5.96 -23.36
N PRO A 357 -0.86 4.87 -24.12
CA PRO A 357 0.18 3.89 -24.43
C PRO A 357 1.39 4.51 -25.12
N ARG A 358 2.59 3.97 -24.88
CA ARG A 358 3.84 4.55 -25.37
C ARG A 358 3.87 4.73 -26.89
N SER A 359 3.31 3.76 -27.63
CA SER A 359 3.25 3.77 -29.09
C SER A 359 1.85 3.36 -29.61
N PRO A 360 1.53 3.67 -30.88
CA PRO A 360 0.33 3.18 -31.56
C PRO A 360 0.22 1.64 -31.55
N ALA A 361 1.36 0.94 -31.62
CA ALA A 361 1.40 -0.52 -31.54
C ALA A 361 0.85 -1.04 -30.21
N ASN A 362 1.31 -0.45 -29.09
CA ASN A 362 0.80 -0.81 -27.75
C ASN A 362 -0.69 -0.46 -27.61
N TYR A 363 -1.13 0.66 -28.18
CA TYR A 363 -2.55 1.02 -28.18
C TYR A 363 -3.40 0.01 -28.95
N ALA A 364 -2.99 -0.38 -30.16
CA ALA A 364 -3.70 -1.36 -30.97
C ALA A 364 -3.74 -2.74 -30.29
N GLN A 365 -2.62 -3.20 -29.72
CA GLN A 365 -2.56 -4.48 -28.99
C GLN A 365 -3.48 -4.50 -27.77
N ARG A 366 -3.50 -3.41 -26.97
CA ARG A 366 -4.35 -3.31 -25.77
C ARG A 366 -5.82 -3.11 -26.12
N GLY A 367 -6.11 -2.19 -27.03
CA GLY A 367 -7.47 -1.86 -27.46
C GLY A 367 -8.15 -2.99 -28.22
N GLY A 368 -7.40 -3.71 -29.06
CA GLY A 368 -7.87 -4.87 -29.82
C GLY A 368 -8.20 -6.12 -29.00
N ARG A 369 -8.04 -6.05 -27.66
CA ARG A 369 -8.53 -7.09 -26.74
C ARG A 369 -10.03 -6.98 -26.48
N ALA A 370 -10.63 -5.81 -26.72
CA ALA A 370 -12.05 -5.58 -26.53
C ALA A 370 -12.82 -5.68 -27.85
N GLY A 371 -14.07 -6.13 -27.79
CA GLY A 371 -14.98 -6.14 -28.94
C GLY A 371 -14.67 -7.22 -29.96
N ARG A 372 -14.26 -8.41 -29.51
CA ARG A 372 -14.05 -9.56 -30.39
C ARG A 372 -15.41 -10.11 -30.83
N GLY A 373 -15.50 -10.62 -32.06
CA GLY A 373 -16.76 -11.19 -32.57
C GLY A 373 -17.86 -10.16 -32.89
N GLY A 374 -17.51 -8.89 -33.10
CA GLY A 374 -18.44 -7.84 -33.55
C GLY A 374 -19.27 -7.19 -32.44
N ARG A 375 -19.01 -7.50 -31.17
CA ARG A 375 -19.67 -6.84 -30.04
C ARG A 375 -19.12 -5.43 -29.81
N PRO A 376 -19.96 -4.48 -29.41
CA PRO A 376 -19.49 -3.14 -29.08
C PRO A 376 -18.57 -3.19 -27.85
N ALA A 377 -17.46 -2.47 -27.91
CA ALA A 377 -16.51 -2.34 -26.82
C ALA A 377 -16.14 -0.88 -26.56
N LEU A 378 -15.84 -0.58 -25.30
CA LEU A 378 -15.42 0.74 -24.87
C LEU A 378 -13.92 0.75 -24.53
N VAL A 379 -13.14 1.50 -25.29
CA VAL A 379 -11.72 1.72 -25.01
C VAL A 379 -11.55 3.14 -24.45
N LEU A 380 -11.15 3.24 -23.19
CA LEU A 380 -10.87 4.51 -22.50
C LEU A 380 -9.38 4.68 -22.30
N ALA A 381 -8.84 5.84 -22.63
CA ALA A 381 -7.44 6.20 -22.39
C ALA A 381 -7.35 7.55 -21.69
N PHE A 382 -6.73 7.58 -20.51
CA PHE A 382 -6.56 8.82 -19.75
C PHE A 382 -5.21 9.48 -20.09
N ALA A 383 -5.25 10.79 -20.31
CA ALA A 383 -4.06 11.61 -20.51
C ALA A 383 -3.80 12.44 -19.25
N LEU A 384 -2.65 12.22 -18.60
CA LEU A 384 -2.30 12.93 -17.38
C LEU A 384 -1.90 14.38 -17.68
N GLN A 385 -2.38 15.31 -16.86
CA GLN A 385 -1.93 16.71 -16.93
C GLN A 385 -0.46 16.79 -16.49
N GLY A 386 0.38 17.47 -17.29
CA GLY A 386 1.82 17.62 -17.02
C GLY A 386 2.72 16.56 -17.67
N ASN A 387 2.18 15.47 -18.22
CA ASN A 387 2.96 14.51 -19.00
C ASN A 387 2.99 14.93 -20.48
N ALA A 388 4.18 15.25 -21.01
CA ALA A 388 4.34 15.74 -22.38
C ALA A 388 3.86 14.75 -23.45
N HIS A 389 4.10 13.45 -23.25
CA HIS A 389 3.68 12.39 -24.18
C HIS A 389 2.14 12.25 -24.19
N ASP A 390 1.53 12.16 -23.01
CA ASP A 390 0.07 12.06 -22.88
C ASP A 390 -0.62 13.28 -23.52
N GLN A 391 -0.12 14.49 -23.26
CA GLN A 391 -0.67 15.73 -23.82
C GLN A 391 -0.49 15.82 -25.34
N TYR A 392 0.64 15.37 -25.87
CA TYR A 392 0.91 15.32 -27.30
C TYR A 392 -0.13 14.46 -28.03
N PHE A 393 -0.39 13.25 -27.54
CA PHE A 393 -1.37 12.34 -28.15
C PHE A 393 -2.81 12.70 -27.83
N PHE A 394 -3.09 13.34 -26.69
CA PHE A 394 -4.42 13.87 -26.38
C PHE A 394 -4.85 14.95 -27.39
N ARG A 395 -3.92 15.81 -27.83
CA ARG A 395 -4.14 16.81 -28.88
C ARG A 395 -4.14 16.20 -30.28
N ARG A 396 -3.44 15.08 -30.49
CA ARG A 396 -3.24 14.42 -31.80
C ARG A 396 -3.76 12.98 -31.80
N ARG A 397 -5.02 12.80 -31.39
CA ARG A 397 -5.64 11.48 -31.12
C ARG A 397 -5.50 10.50 -32.28
N GLY A 398 -5.68 10.98 -33.51
CA GLY A 398 -5.54 10.17 -34.72
C GLY A 398 -4.16 9.52 -34.88
N ARG A 399 -3.07 10.14 -34.38
CA ARG A 399 -1.73 9.55 -34.43
C ARG A 399 -1.53 8.38 -33.47
N MET A 400 -2.36 8.26 -32.43
CA MET A 400 -2.33 7.10 -31.51
C MET A 400 -3.25 5.99 -32.03
N VAL A 401 -4.47 6.35 -32.43
CA VAL A 401 -5.50 5.38 -32.84
C VAL A 401 -5.23 4.79 -34.23
N ALA A 402 -4.75 5.62 -35.16
CA ALA A 402 -4.48 5.24 -36.56
C ALA A 402 -2.98 5.40 -36.91
N GLY A 403 -2.09 5.42 -35.91
CA GLY A 403 -0.65 5.54 -36.13
C GLY A 403 -0.04 4.26 -36.70
N ALA A 404 1.01 4.40 -37.51
CA ALA A 404 1.73 3.26 -38.07
C ALA A 404 2.45 2.45 -36.97
N VAL A 405 2.41 1.12 -37.09
CA VAL A 405 3.15 0.19 -36.25
C VAL A 405 4.51 -0.06 -36.91
N ALA A 406 5.58 0.42 -36.29
CA ALA A 406 6.94 0.15 -36.77
C ALA A 406 7.40 -1.26 -36.32
N PRO A 407 8.15 -2.00 -37.16
CA PRO A 407 8.74 -3.27 -36.75
C PRO A 407 9.78 -3.03 -35.63
N PRO A 408 9.90 -3.95 -34.66
CA PRO A 408 10.93 -3.85 -33.63
C PRO A 408 12.32 -4.01 -34.26
N ALA A 409 13.25 -3.14 -33.87
CA ALA A 409 14.66 -3.30 -34.23
C ALA A 409 15.33 -4.27 -33.24
N MET A 410 16.11 -5.21 -33.75
CA MET A 410 16.92 -6.13 -32.95
C MET A 410 18.39 -5.86 -33.25
N ASP A 411 19.19 -5.72 -32.19
CA ASP A 411 20.64 -5.58 -32.28
C ASP A 411 21.28 -6.92 -31.91
N LEU A 412 21.53 -7.75 -32.92
CA LEU A 412 22.19 -9.05 -32.74
C LEU A 412 23.70 -8.89 -32.44
N ALA A 413 24.28 -7.73 -32.76
CA ALA A 413 25.69 -7.42 -32.51
C ALA A 413 25.93 -6.87 -31.10
N ASN A 414 24.94 -6.98 -30.20
CA ASN A 414 25.09 -6.59 -28.81
C ASN A 414 26.09 -7.51 -28.09
N ARG A 415 27.26 -6.97 -27.77
CA ARG A 415 28.36 -7.72 -27.13
C ARG A 415 27.95 -8.47 -25.87
N ASP A 416 27.13 -7.85 -25.02
CA ASP A 416 26.67 -8.47 -23.78
C ASP A 416 25.82 -9.72 -24.00
N LEU A 417 24.99 -9.71 -25.05
CA LEU A 417 24.14 -10.84 -25.42
C LEU A 417 25.00 -12.01 -25.93
N VAL A 418 25.95 -11.69 -26.81
CA VAL A 418 26.88 -12.64 -27.42
C VAL A 418 27.77 -13.29 -26.35
N GLU A 419 28.28 -12.50 -25.40
CA GLU A 419 29.10 -12.97 -24.28
C GLU A 419 28.32 -13.93 -23.35
N ALA A 420 27.08 -13.59 -22.99
CA ALA A 420 26.24 -14.47 -22.18
C ALA A 420 25.96 -15.81 -22.87
N HIS A 421 25.79 -15.81 -24.20
CA HIS A 421 25.67 -17.04 -24.98
C HIS A 421 26.96 -17.86 -24.99
N LEU A 422 28.13 -17.21 -25.07
CA LEU A 422 29.41 -17.90 -24.97
C LEU A 422 29.60 -18.56 -23.60
N HIS A 423 29.25 -17.87 -22.51
CA HIS A 423 29.22 -18.46 -21.17
C HIS A 423 28.28 -19.66 -21.06
N SER A 424 27.13 -19.64 -21.76
CA SER A 424 26.21 -20.79 -21.79
C SER A 424 26.82 -22.01 -22.48
N VAL A 425 27.57 -21.80 -23.57
CA VAL A 425 28.33 -22.87 -24.26
C VAL A 425 29.44 -23.40 -23.37
N TRP A 426 30.19 -22.51 -22.71
CA TRP A 426 31.22 -22.89 -21.73
C TRP A 426 30.62 -23.74 -20.60
N LEU A 427 29.51 -23.30 -20.00
CA LEU A 427 28.83 -24.01 -18.91
C LEU A 427 28.36 -25.40 -19.35
N ALA A 428 27.80 -25.50 -20.56
CA ALA A 428 27.39 -26.77 -21.13
C ALA A 428 28.57 -27.73 -21.35
N LYS A 429 29.74 -27.20 -21.74
CA LYS A 429 30.94 -28.00 -22.00
C LYS A 429 31.65 -28.48 -20.73
N ILE A 430 31.61 -27.72 -19.64
CA ILE A 430 32.14 -28.20 -18.35
C ILE A 430 31.21 -29.22 -17.68
N GLY A 431 29.94 -29.30 -18.09
CA GLY A 431 28.97 -30.27 -17.56
C GLY A 431 28.64 -30.05 -16.07
N LEU A 432 28.76 -28.82 -15.58
CA LEU A 432 28.46 -28.47 -14.20
C LEU A 432 26.94 -28.35 -14.00
N ALA A 433 26.38 -29.15 -13.09
CA ALA A 433 25.01 -28.99 -12.64
C ALA A 433 24.93 -27.88 -11.58
N LEU A 434 24.07 -26.88 -11.78
CA LEU A 434 23.97 -25.75 -10.86
C LEU A 434 23.11 -26.01 -9.61
N GLY A 435 22.46 -27.17 -9.52
CA GLY A 435 21.61 -27.53 -8.39
C GLY A 435 20.30 -26.74 -8.32
N GLN A 436 19.74 -26.66 -7.11
CA GLN A 436 18.48 -25.97 -6.80
C GLN A 436 18.70 -24.76 -5.88
N SER A 437 19.84 -24.69 -5.20
CA SER A 437 20.18 -23.65 -4.24
C SER A 437 21.60 -23.13 -4.44
N MET A 438 21.87 -21.90 -4.00
CA MET A 438 23.23 -21.37 -3.93
C MET A 438 24.13 -22.16 -2.96
N ALA A 439 23.53 -22.86 -1.99
CA ALA A 439 24.25 -23.77 -1.10
C ALA A 439 24.85 -24.98 -1.85
N ASP A 440 24.35 -25.33 -3.05
CA ASP A 440 24.91 -26.40 -3.87
C ASP A 440 26.19 -25.96 -4.62
N LEU A 441 26.50 -24.65 -4.59
CA LEU A 441 27.60 -24.05 -5.35
C LEU A 441 28.61 -23.33 -4.47
N LEU A 442 28.16 -22.75 -3.35
CA LEU A 442 28.96 -21.91 -2.46
C LEU A 442 29.15 -22.58 -1.11
N ASP A 443 30.35 -22.44 -0.55
CA ASP A 443 30.65 -22.81 0.83
C ASP A 443 30.08 -21.75 1.78
N LEU A 444 29.07 -22.13 2.56
CA LEU A 444 28.38 -21.23 3.49
C LEU A 444 28.80 -21.42 4.96
N GLU A 445 29.68 -22.39 5.23
CA GLU A 445 30.01 -22.83 6.59
C GLU A 445 31.44 -22.44 6.98
N ASP A 446 32.42 -22.69 6.12
CA ASP A 446 33.84 -22.61 6.50
C ASP A 446 34.47 -21.23 6.26
N SER A 447 33.83 -20.36 5.48
CA SER A 447 34.38 -19.05 5.11
C SER A 447 33.35 -17.92 5.07
N PRO A 448 33.65 -16.75 5.68
CA PRO A 448 32.77 -15.57 5.63
C PRO A 448 32.75 -14.90 4.24
N ALA A 449 33.64 -15.31 3.32
CA ALA A 449 33.67 -14.82 1.95
C ALA A 449 32.72 -15.59 1.01
N TYR A 450 32.20 -16.74 1.46
CA TYR A 450 31.34 -17.63 0.70
C TYR A 450 31.91 -18.01 -0.68
N PRO A 451 33.11 -18.62 -0.74
CA PRO A 451 33.73 -19.04 -2.00
C PRO A 451 32.94 -20.16 -2.67
N LEU A 452 33.26 -20.49 -3.91
CA LEU A 452 32.75 -21.70 -4.55
C LEU A 452 33.22 -22.95 -3.79
N LEU A 453 32.38 -23.98 -3.75
CA LEU A 453 32.75 -25.28 -3.20
C LEU A 453 33.98 -25.85 -3.95
N PRO A 454 34.88 -26.58 -3.26
CA PRO A 454 36.08 -27.15 -3.90
C PRO A 454 35.77 -28.00 -5.14
N ASP A 455 34.71 -28.82 -5.07
CA ASP A 455 34.25 -29.66 -6.18
C ASP A 455 33.75 -28.84 -7.37
N THR A 456 33.05 -27.74 -7.10
CA THR A 456 32.59 -26.78 -8.12
C THR A 456 33.80 -26.11 -8.78
N GLN A 457 34.75 -25.62 -7.98
CA GLN A 457 35.94 -24.92 -8.46
C GLN A 457 36.82 -25.82 -9.34
N ALA A 458 36.96 -27.10 -8.98
CA ALA A 458 37.72 -28.08 -9.75
C ALA A 458 37.15 -28.34 -11.15
N ARG A 459 35.83 -28.16 -11.34
CA ARG A 459 35.13 -28.42 -12.61
C ARG A 459 35.09 -27.23 -13.57
N LEU A 460 35.51 -26.03 -13.15
CA LEU A 460 35.42 -24.82 -13.99
C LEU A 460 36.42 -24.79 -15.15
N GLN A 461 37.43 -25.66 -15.12
CA GLN A 461 38.49 -25.66 -16.13
C GLN A 461 38.13 -26.56 -17.31
N LEU A 462 38.11 -25.98 -18.52
CA LEU A 462 38.02 -26.75 -19.76
C LEU A 462 39.38 -27.37 -20.11
N SER A 463 39.35 -28.62 -20.56
CA SER A 463 40.50 -29.23 -21.24
C SER A 463 40.75 -28.53 -22.58
N GLU A 464 41.95 -28.68 -23.15
CA GLU A 464 42.28 -28.11 -24.47
C GLU A 464 41.36 -28.63 -25.59
N ALA A 465 40.94 -29.90 -25.51
CA ALA A 465 39.92 -30.46 -26.39
C ALA A 465 38.55 -29.78 -26.16
N GLY A 466 38.15 -29.62 -24.90
CA GLY A 466 36.90 -28.94 -24.54
C GLY A 466 36.84 -27.48 -24.99
N ARG A 467 37.97 -26.75 -24.96
CA ARG A 467 38.08 -25.38 -25.49
C ARG A 467 37.85 -25.35 -27.00
N ARG A 468 38.49 -26.23 -27.76
CA ARG A 468 38.30 -26.33 -29.21
C ARG A 468 36.86 -26.67 -29.57
N GLU A 469 36.24 -27.59 -28.84
CA GLU A 469 34.83 -27.92 -29.03
C GLU A 469 33.89 -26.77 -28.67
N ALA A 470 34.18 -26.02 -27.61
CA ALA A 470 33.39 -24.85 -27.21
C ALA A 470 33.43 -23.76 -28.30
N LEU A 471 34.62 -23.48 -28.84
CA LEU A 471 34.81 -22.54 -29.95
C LEU A 471 33.99 -22.96 -31.18
N ALA A 472 34.08 -24.24 -31.57
CA ALA A 472 33.34 -24.77 -32.71
C ALA A 472 31.81 -24.70 -32.49
N ALA A 473 31.35 -25.07 -31.29
CA ALA A 473 29.93 -24.99 -30.94
C ALA A 473 29.42 -23.55 -30.94
N PHE A 474 30.19 -22.61 -30.40
CA PHE A 474 29.79 -21.20 -30.39
C PHE A 474 29.69 -20.60 -31.78
N ARG A 475 30.61 -20.94 -32.69
CA ARG A 475 30.52 -20.53 -34.11
C ARG A 475 29.25 -21.03 -34.79
N GLN A 476 28.82 -22.25 -34.48
CA GLN A 476 27.54 -22.77 -34.99
C GLN A 476 26.33 -21.99 -34.43
N VAL A 477 26.41 -21.49 -33.20
CA VAL A 477 25.34 -20.69 -32.58
C VAL A 477 25.20 -19.32 -33.24
N ILE A 478 26.33 -18.62 -33.49
CA ILE A 478 26.30 -17.27 -34.08
C ILE A 478 26.01 -17.27 -35.60
N GLY A 479 26.30 -18.39 -36.27
CA GLY A 479 26.03 -18.59 -37.70
C GLY A 479 26.69 -17.54 -38.60
N ASP A 480 26.16 -17.39 -39.81
CA ASP A 480 26.68 -16.43 -40.80
C ASP A 480 26.16 -15.00 -40.57
N GLU A 481 25.14 -14.82 -39.72
CA GLU A 481 24.49 -13.53 -39.44
C GLU A 481 25.36 -12.58 -38.62
N LEU A 482 26.28 -13.12 -37.80
CA LEU A 482 27.26 -12.39 -37.00
C LEU A 482 28.68 -12.65 -37.51
N SER A 483 28.88 -12.48 -38.82
CA SER A 483 30.21 -12.61 -39.42
C SER A 483 31.18 -11.54 -38.88
N ALA A 484 32.48 -11.83 -38.91
CA ALA A 484 33.52 -10.87 -38.52
C ALA A 484 33.49 -9.58 -39.36
N GLU A 485 32.96 -9.64 -40.59
CA GLU A 485 32.76 -8.46 -41.45
C GLU A 485 31.61 -7.57 -40.96
N ALA A 486 30.53 -8.17 -40.44
CA ALA A 486 29.40 -7.44 -39.88
C ALA A 486 29.67 -6.92 -38.46
N VAL A 487 30.50 -7.62 -37.68
CA VAL A 487 30.76 -7.35 -36.27
C VAL A 487 32.27 -7.35 -35.98
N PRO A 488 32.99 -6.24 -36.22
CA PRO A 488 34.47 -6.21 -36.20
C PRO A 488 35.12 -6.54 -34.86
N TRP A 489 34.37 -6.45 -33.75
CA TRP A 489 34.89 -6.75 -32.41
C TRP A 489 34.81 -8.26 -32.07
N LEU A 490 34.04 -9.05 -32.82
CA LEU A 490 33.84 -10.48 -32.58
C LEU A 490 34.95 -11.29 -33.27
N THR A 491 36.14 -11.27 -32.68
CA THR A 491 37.31 -12.00 -33.20
C THR A 491 37.53 -13.33 -32.47
N ASP A 492 38.34 -14.21 -33.04
CA ASP A 492 38.71 -15.48 -32.39
C ASP A 492 39.47 -15.23 -31.09
N GLU A 493 40.34 -14.23 -31.06
CA GLU A 493 41.05 -13.84 -29.84
C GLU A 493 40.08 -13.39 -28.75
N TRP A 494 39.00 -12.68 -29.12
CA TRP A 494 37.96 -12.30 -28.16
C TRP A 494 37.23 -13.52 -27.60
N ILE A 495 36.81 -14.46 -28.46
CA ILE A 495 36.11 -15.68 -28.04
C ILE A 495 37.01 -16.51 -27.11
N GLU A 496 38.27 -16.71 -27.48
CA GLU A 496 39.24 -17.45 -26.67
C GLU A 496 39.52 -16.78 -25.33
N ALA A 497 39.69 -15.45 -25.32
CA ALA A 497 39.89 -14.68 -24.09
C ALA A 497 38.67 -14.81 -23.17
N THR A 498 37.45 -14.67 -23.69
CA THR A 498 36.22 -14.83 -22.90
C THR A 498 36.06 -16.24 -22.36
N LEU A 499 36.39 -17.29 -23.13
CA LEU A 499 36.40 -18.67 -22.63
C LEU A 499 37.42 -18.88 -21.51
N ALA A 500 38.59 -18.23 -21.59
CA ALA A 500 39.61 -18.30 -20.56
C ALA A 500 39.21 -17.55 -19.28
N GLU A 501 38.49 -16.43 -19.41
CA GLU A 501 38.00 -15.61 -18.30
C GLU A 501 36.70 -16.14 -17.67
N SER A 502 35.97 -17.04 -18.36
CA SER A 502 34.68 -17.60 -17.94
C SER A 502 34.68 -18.15 -16.50
N PRO A 503 35.71 -18.88 -16.00
CA PRO A 503 35.76 -19.32 -14.61
C PRO A 503 35.73 -18.17 -13.60
N SER A 504 36.47 -17.09 -13.87
CA SER A 504 36.51 -15.92 -12.99
C SER A 504 35.24 -15.09 -13.09
N ALA A 505 34.65 -14.99 -14.29
CA ALA A 505 33.37 -14.31 -14.49
C ALA A 505 32.23 -15.07 -13.77
N PHE A 506 32.25 -16.40 -13.79
CA PHE A 506 31.29 -17.25 -13.06
C PHE A 506 31.34 -17.00 -11.56
N ASP A 507 32.53 -17.02 -10.94
CA ASP A 507 32.66 -16.69 -9.51
C ASP A 507 32.19 -15.25 -9.22
N GLY A 508 32.58 -14.30 -10.08
CA GLY A 508 32.21 -12.90 -9.96
C GLY A 508 30.70 -12.64 -9.98
N ALA A 509 29.92 -13.47 -10.70
CA ALA A 509 28.46 -13.36 -10.77
C ALA A 509 27.77 -13.54 -9.40
N PHE A 510 28.40 -14.26 -8.46
CA PHE A 510 27.85 -14.46 -7.11
C PHE A 510 28.14 -13.30 -6.15
N LYS A 511 28.97 -12.32 -6.53
CA LYS A 511 29.36 -11.21 -5.64
C LYS A 511 28.18 -10.51 -4.99
N ARG A 512 27.13 -10.19 -5.77
CA ARG A 512 25.94 -9.50 -5.25
C ARG A 512 25.14 -10.37 -4.29
N TRP A 513 24.98 -11.65 -4.61
CA TRP A 513 24.36 -12.62 -3.71
C TRP A 513 25.12 -12.73 -2.39
N ARG A 514 26.46 -12.84 -2.44
CA ARG A 514 27.33 -12.89 -1.25
C ARG A 514 27.12 -11.68 -0.35
N GLU A 515 27.01 -10.48 -0.94
CA GLU A 515 26.74 -9.25 -0.20
C GLU A 515 25.36 -9.26 0.50
N LEU A 516 24.31 -9.71 -0.19
CA LEU A 516 22.96 -9.82 0.37
C LEU A 516 22.92 -10.86 1.50
N TYR A 517 23.49 -12.05 1.27
CA TYR A 517 23.53 -13.13 2.24
C TYR A 517 24.32 -12.74 3.50
N ALA A 518 25.51 -12.15 3.33
CA ALA A 518 26.31 -11.66 4.43
C ALA A 518 25.56 -10.60 5.27
N ALA A 519 24.85 -9.69 4.61
CA ALA A 519 24.04 -8.66 5.29
C ALA A 519 22.89 -9.28 6.10
N ALA A 520 22.16 -10.23 5.51
CA ALA A 520 21.05 -10.92 6.17
C ALA A 520 21.53 -11.75 7.37
N VAL A 521 22.64 -12.49 7.24
CA VAL A 521 23.25 -13.24 8.35
C VAL A 521 23.67 -12.29 9.48
N LYS A 522 24.33 -11.18 9.14
CA LYS A 522 24.76 -10.17 10.12
C LYS A 522 23.57 -9.54 10.86
N GLU A 523 22.48 -9.23 10.16
CA GLU A 523 21.26 -8.68 10.78
C GLU A 523 20.59 -9.71 11.69
N ARG A 524 20.48 -10.98 11.25
CA ARG A 524 19.95 -12.08 12.07
C ARG A 524 20.71 -12.22 13.39
N GLU A 525 22.04 -12.27 13.32
CA GLU A 525 22.88 -12.38 14.51
C GLU A 525 22.81 -11.16 15.42
N ALA A 526 22.79 -9.95 14.83
CA ALA A 526 22.66 -8.72 15.60
C ALA A 526 21.30 -8.64 16.33
N ALA A 527 20.22 -9.04 15.66
CA ALA A 527 18.89 -9.12 16.24
C ALA A 527 18.83 -10.17 17.36
N ARG A 528 19.35 -11.37 17.13
CA ARG A 528 19.42 -12.45 18.13
C ARG A 528 20.20 -12.03 19.39
N ARG A 529 21.36 -11.39 19.22
CA ARG A 529 22.15 -10.84 20.34
C ARG A 529 21.37 -9.85 21.20
N ILE A 530 20.47 -9.05 20.60
CA ILE A 530 19.61 -8.11 21.33
C ILE A 530 18.45 -8.85 22.01
N ALA A 531 17.84 -9.83 21.33
CA ALA A 531 16.75 -10.62 21.88
C ALA A 531 17.16 -11.43 23.12
N ASP A 532 18.37 -11.99 23.09
CA ASP A 532 18.92 -12.82 24.16
C ASP A 532 19.57 -11.99 25.29
N ARG A 533 19.67 -10.66 25.14
CA ARG A 533 20.30 -9.79 26.13
C ARG A 533 19.43 -9.70 27.40
N PRO A 534 19.94 -10.07 28.60
CA PRO A 534 19.14 -10.08 29.83
C PRO A 534 18.55 -8.73 30.26
N ARG A 535 19.18 -7.62 29.84
CA ARG A 535 18.77 -6.25 30.19
C ARG A 535 17.84 -5.59 29.18
N SER A 536 17.45 -6.28 28.12
CA SER A 536 16.56 -5.71 27.10
C SER A 536 15.12 -5.64 27.59
N THR A 537 14.48 -4.50 27.35
CA THR A 537 13.06 -4.30 27.65
C THR A 537 12.19 -5.28 26.86
N SER A 538 10.94 -5.51 27.29
CA SER A 538 10.00 -6.38 26.53
C SER A 538 9.87 -5.91 25.09
N LYS A 539 9.71 -4.60 24.88
CA LYS A 539 9.59 -4.00 23.56
C LYS A 539 10.84 -4.22 22.70
N GLU A 540 12.04 -4.02 23.24
CA GLU A 540 13.28 -4.27 22.50
C GLU A 540 13.44 -5.75 22.11
N ARG A 541 13.04 -6.68 23.00
CA ARG A 541 13.05 -8.12 22.71
C ARG A 541 12.06 -8.47 21.61
N ASP A 542 10.84 -7.95 21.68
CA ASP A 542 9.82 -8.19 20.65
C ASP A 542 10.24 -7.60 19.30
N ASP A 543 10.80 -6.38 19.29
CA ASP A 543 11.34 -5.73 18.10
C ASP A 543 12.53 -6.52 17.52
N ALA A 544 13.42 -7.04 18.36
CA ALA A 544 14.55 -7.85 17.95
C ALA A 544 14.11 -9.20 17.37
N ARG A 545 13.19 -9.92 18.02
CA ARG A 545 12.64 -11.19 17.49
C ARG A 545 11.99 -11.00 16.11
N ARG A 546 11.25 -9.90 15.91
CA ARG A 546 10.66 -9.60 14.59
C ARG A 546 11.73 -9.37 13.51
N ARG A 547 12.84 -8.70 13.84
CA ARG A 547 13.98 -8.50 12.90
C ARG A 547 14.72 -9.81 12.62
N GLU A 548 14.92 -10.65 13.64
CA GLU A 548 15.50 -11.98 13.47
C GLU A 548 14.66 -12.85 12.53
N ASP A 549 13.34 -12.89 12.74
CA ASP A 549 12.41 -13.61 11.88
C ASP A 549 12.40 -13.08 10.43
N GLU A 550 12.58 -11.77 10.25
CA GLU A 550 12.70 -11.14 8.93
C GLU A 550 13.99 -11.55 8.22
N ALA A 551 15.14 -11.43 8.90
CA ALA A 551 16.42 -11.83 8.35
C ALA A 551 16.47 -13.34 8.02
N ARG A 552 15.81 -14.19 8.83
CA ARG A 552 15.69 -15.62 8.55
C ARG A 552 14.92 -15.90 7.26
N ARG A 553 13.79 -15.22 7.04
CA ARG A 553 13.01 -15.35 5.79
C ARG A 553 13.77 -14.85 4.57
N GLU A 554 14.57 -13.79 4.72
CA GLU A 554 15.44 -13.29 3.65
C GLU A 554 16.52 -14.32 3.29
N ILE A 555 17.13 -14.98 4.28
CA ILE A 555 18.07 -16.09 4.07
C ILE A 555 17.39 -17.26 3.34
N GLU A 556 16.21 -17.69 3.80
CA GLU A 556 15.44 -18.77 3.14
C GLU A 556 15.16 -18.43 1.66
N LEU A 557 14.83 -17.16 1.37
CA LEU A 557 14.60 -16.66 0.02
C LEU A 557 15.88 -16.67 -0.84
N LEU A 558 17.00 -16.19 -0.30
CA LEU A 558 18.31 -16.17 -0.98
C LEU A 558 18.82 -17.59 -1.28
N LEU A 559 18.43 -18.57 -0.48
CA LEU A 559 18.76 -19.99 -0.68
C LEU A 559 17.75 -20.73 -1.56
N ASN A 560 16.73 -20.04 -2.10
CA ASN A 560 15.63 -20.67 -2.85
C ASN A 560 14.90 -21.76 -2.04
N GLN A 561 14.84 -21.63 -0.71
CA GLN A 561 14.19 -22.55 0.24
C GLN A 561 12.80 -22.03 0.67
N THR A 562 12.11 -21.33 -0.22
CA THR A 562 10.80 -20.75 0.12
C THR A 562 9.68 -21.79 0.07
N ARG A 563 8.59 -21.53 0.80
CA ARG A 563 7.40 -22.40 0.81
C ARG A 563 6.57 -22.35 -0.49
N VAL A 564 6.89 -21.46 -1.42
CA VAL A 564 6.16 -21.28 -2.67
C VAL A 564 6.74 -22.25 -3.70
N GLN A 565 5.89 -22.97 -4.44
CA GLN A 565 6.30 -23.94 -5.47
C GLN A 565 7.01 -23.33 -6.68
N GLU A 566 7.01 -22.00 -6.82
CA GLU A 566 7.69 -21.30 -7.90
C GLU A 566 9.15 -21.02 -7.53
N GLU A 567 10.05 -21.41 -8.42
CA GLU A 567 11.48 -21.08 -8.33
C GLU A 567 11.67 -19.57 -8.13
N SER A 568 12.33 -19.20 -7.03
CA SER A 568 12.70 -17.83 -6.71
C SER A 568 13.59 -17.24 -7.81
N ASP A 569 13.70 -15.91 -7.88
CA ASP A 569 14.73 -15.22 -8.68
C ASP A 569 16.16 -15.54 -8.20
N PHE A 570 16.29 -16.32 -7.12
CA PHE A 570 17.53 -16.88 -6.59
C PHE A 570 17.75 -18.36 -6.97
N TYR A 571 16.88 -18.97 -7.77
CA TYR A 571 17.19 -20.23 -8.44
C TYR A 571 18.45 -20.04 -9.32
N PRO A 572 19.50 -20.89 -9.21
CA PRO A 572 20.82 -20.60 -9.78
C PRO A 572 20.84 -20.18 -11.26
N TYR A 573 20.09 -20.86 -12.13
CA TYR A 573 20.01 -20.50 -13.56
C TYR A 573 19.37 -19.12 -13.78
N ARG A 574 18.27 -18.83 -13.08
CA ARG A 574 17.59 -17.53 -13.16
C ARG A 574 18.45 -16.42 -12.59
N TYR A 575 19.13 -16.67 -11.47
CA TYR A 575 20.03 -15.71 -10.85
C TYR A 575 21.19 -15.35 -11.77
N LEU A 576 21.88 -16.34 -12.36
CA LEU A 576 22.99 -16.09 -13.29
C LEU A 576 22.53 -15.37 -14.56
N ALA A 577 21.31 -15.64 -15.03
CA ALA A 577 20.71 -14.90 -16.13
C ALA A 577 20.43 -13.44 -15.74
N ALA A 578 19.89 -13.21 -14.54
CA ALA A 578 19.64 -11.87 -14.01
C ALA A 578 20.93 -11.09 -13.75
N GLU A 579 22.03 -11.74 -13.33
CA GLU A 579 23.33 -11.09 -13.20
C GLU A 579 24.08 -10.95 -14.54
N GLY A 580 23.49 -11.45 -15.63
CA GLY A 580 24.00 -11.25 -16.98
C GLY A 580 25.11 -12.20 -17.40
N PHE A 581 25.38 -13.24 -16.61
CA PHE A 581 26.32 -14.31 -16.94
C PHE A 581 25.71 -15.29 -17.95
N LEU A 582 24.43 -15.66 -17.77
CA LEU A 582 23.68 -16.50 -18.71
C LEU A 582 22.67 -15.67 -19.51
N PRO A 583 22.19 -16.16 -20.67
CA PRO A 583 21.12 -15.50 -21.40
C PRO A 583 19.81 -15.53 -20.60
N GLY A 584 19.21 -14.36 -20.39
CA GLY A 584 17.93 -14.20 -19.69
C GLY A 584 16.79 -13.91 -20.66
N TYR A 585 15.93 -14.89 -20.92
CA TYR A 585 14.72 -14.70 -21.70
C TYR A 585 13.60 -14.24 -20.75
N ASN A 586 13.03 -13.07 -20.98
CA ASN A 586 11.99 -12.38 -20.18
C ASN A 586 12.41 -11.63 -18.90
N PHE A 587 13.69 -11.64 -18.49
CA PHE A 587 14.12 -11.00 -17.23
C PHE A 587 15.03 -9.79 -17.46
N PRO A 588 14.88 -8.71 -16.67
CA PRO A 588 15.79 -7.58 -16.76
C PRO A 588 17.21 -7.99 -16.34
N ARG A 589 18.20 -7.76 -17.20
CA ARG A 589 19.62 -7.89 -16.84
C ARG A 589 19.98 -6.86 -15.76
N LEU A 590 20.65 -7.33 -14.72
CA LEU A 590 21.10 -6.63 -13.53
C LEU A 590 20.00 -5.81 -12.82
N PRO A 591 18.88 -6.44 -12.39
CA PRO A 591 17.72 -5.72 -11.91
C PRO A 591 17.98 -5.00 -10.58
N LEU A 592 17.22 -3.95 -10.32
CA LEU A 592 17.00 -3.49 -8.95
C LEU A 592 15.93 -4.35 -8.32
N ARG A 593 16.19 -4.78 -7.08
CA ARG A 593 15.34 -5.70 -6.34
C ARG A 593 14.81 -5.00 -5.10
N VAL A 594 13.56 -5.25 -4.76
CA VAL A 594 13.00 -4.88 -3.45
C VAL A 594 12.31 -6.10 -2.86
N ILE A 595 12.53 -6.33 -1.57
CA ILE A 595 11.89 -7.42 -0.83
C ILE A 595 10.65 -6.83 -0.16
N VAL A 596 9.48 -7.43 -0.46
CA VAL A 596 8.20 -7.07 0.12
C VAL A 596 7.64 -8.25 0.92
N LYS A 597 6.75 -7.97 1.87
CA LYS A 597 6.08 -8.99 2.68
C LYS A 597 4.63 -9.12 2.25
N HIS A 598 4.16 -10.34 2.03
CA HIS A 598 2.76 -10.64 1.73
C HIS A 598 2.34 -11.94 2.44
N ASN A 599 1.24 -11.93 3.20
CA ASN A 599 0.71 -13.10 3.91
C ASN A 599 1.78 -13.91 4.70
N ARG A 600 2.69 -13.21 5.39
CA ARG A 600 3.84 -13.75 6.15
C ARG A 600 4.98 -14.37 5.32
N ALA A 601 4.89 -14.37 3.99
CA ALA A 601 5.99 -14.73 3.08
C ALA A 601 6.76 -13.48 2.62
N ALA A 602 8.07 -13.63 2.43
CA ALA A 602 8.89 -12.63 1.74
C ALA A 602 8.83 -12.91 0.24
N GLN A 603 8.60 -11.87 -0.56
CA GLN A 603 8.60 -11.92 -2.02
C GLN A 603 9.57 -10.89 -2.58
N VAL A 604 10.20 -11.19 -3.70
CA VAL A 604 11.08 -10.26 -4.41
C VAL A 604 10.33 -9.62 -5.55
N ILE A 605 10.54 -8.33 -5.72
CA ILE A 605 10.11 -7.60 -6.91
C ILE A 605 11.34 -7.10 -7.64
N ASP A 606 11.50 -7.57 -8.88
CA ASP A 606 12.55 -7.15 -9.78
C ASP A 606 12.07 -6.08 -10.77
N ARG A 607 12.95 -5.09 -11.01
CA ARG A 607 12.75 -4.02 -12.00
C ARG A 607 14.01 -3.76 -12.80
N PRO A 608 13.89 -3.45 -14.12
CA PRO A 608 14.99 -2.86 -14.87
C PRO A 608 15.54 -1.64 -14.13
N ARG A 609 16.88 -1.47 -14.09
CA ARG A 609 17.54 -0.43 -13.28
C ARG A 609 16.95 0.97 -13.48
N PHE A 610 16.71 1.37 -14.73
CA PHE A 610 16.20 2.70 -15.04
C PHE A 610 14.81 2.97 -14.44
N LEU A 611 13.92 1.96 -14.38
CA LEU A 611 12.62 2.07 -13.72
C LEU A 611 12.79 1.96 -12.22
N GLY A 612 13.52 0.93 -11.76
CA GLY A 612 13.70 0.63 -10.35
C GLY A 612 14.30 1.79 -9.55
N LEU A 613 15.21 2.59 -10.13
CA LEU A 613 15.79 3.76 -9.45
C LEU A 613 14.71 4.80 -9.11
N SER A 614 13.74 4.97 -10.00
CA SER A 614 12.63 5.90 -9.82
C SER A 614 11.50 5.30 -8.97
N GLU A 615 11.24 3.99 -9.07
CA GLU A 615 10.15 3.31 -8.35
C GLU A 615 10.55 2.97 -6.90
N PHE A 616 11.75 2.43 -6.70
CA PHE A 616 12.26 1.97 -5.40
C PHE A 616 13.08 3.03 -4.66
N GLY A 617 12.93 4.29 -5.05
CA GLY A 617 13.53 5.41 -4.32
C GLY A 617 13.10 5.43 -2.84
N PRO A 618 13.94 5.94 -1.93
CA PRO A 618 13.59 6.06 -0.52
C PRO A 618 12.25 6.79 -0.33
N LEU A 619 11.41 6.26 0.57
CA LEU A 619 10.07 6.78 0.90
C LEU A 619 9.02 6.66 -0.20
N ASN A 620 9.34 6.10 -1.37
CA ASN A 620 8.35 5.81 -2.38
C ASN A 620 7.40 4.70 -1.93
N ASP A 621 6.17 4.80 -2.44
CA ASP A 621 5.12 3.82 -2.19
C ASP A 621 5.07 2.79 -3.34
N ILE A 622 5.20 1.51 -3.01
CA ILE A 622 5.09 0.38 -3.94
C ILE A 622 3.74 -0.30 -3.68
N TYR A 623 3.00 -0.59 -4.74
CA TYR A 623 1.75 -1.35 -4.64
C TYR A 623 2.00 -2.77 -5.15
N HIS A 624 1.67 -3.77 -4.34
CA HIS A 624 1.88 -5.20 -4.65
C HIS A 624 0.82 -6.03 -3.91
N GLU A 625 0.16 -6.93 -4.63
CA GLU A 625 -0.89 -7.84 -4.15
C GLU A 625 -1.99 -7.12 -3.34
N GLY A 626 -2.49 -6.01 -3.90
CA GLY A 626 -3.54 -5.19 -3.29
C GLY A 626 -3.09 -4.35 -2.09
N ARG A 627 -1.83 -4.46 -1.67
CA ARG A 627 -1.25 -3.74 -0.54
C ARG A 627 -0.39 -2.56 -0.98
N LYS A 628 -0.16 -1.66 -0.04
CA LYS A 628 0.71 -0.50 -0.19
C LYS A 628 1.92 -0.63 0.73
N HIS A 629 3.08 -0.87 0.15
CA HIS A 629 4.37 -0.90 0.81
C HIS A 629 5.07 0.47 0.67
N ARG A 630 5.98 0.78 1.60
CA ARG A 630 6.83 1.97 1.50
C ARG A 630 8.29 1.59 1.67
N VAL A 631 9.13 2.04 0.75
CA VAL A 631 10.58 1.84 0.84
C VAL A 631 11.12 2.64 2.02
N ARG A 632 11.68 1.94 3.02
CA ARG A 632 12.23 2.58 4.23
C ARG A 632 13.74 2.49 4.35
N ALA A 633 14.35 1.50 3.71
CA ALA A 633 15.77 1.22 3.82
C ALA A 633 16.28 0.63 2.50
N CYS A 634 17.60 0.69 2.32
CA CYS A 634 18.34 -0.06 1.32
C CYS A 634 19.32 -0.99 2.05
N THR A 635 19.67 -2.11 1.42
CA THR A 635 20.70 -2.99 1.95
C THR A 635 22.06 -2.31 1.81
N VAL A 636 22.74 -2.14 2.95
CA VAL A 636 24.08 -1.57 3.01
C VAL A 636 25.09 -2.71 3.00
N PRO A 637 26.15 -2.67 2.17
CA PRO A 637 27.21 -3.67 2.20
C PRO A 637 27.78 -3.84 3.61
N VAL A 638 28.19 -5.06 3.98
CA VAL A 638 28.78 -5.34 5.30
C VAL A 638 30.03 -4.49 5.57
N THR A 639 30.77 -4.15 4.50
CA THR A 639 31.96 -3.29 4.49
C THR A 639 31.66 -1.79 4.67
N GLY A 640 30.38 -1.39 4.69
CA GLY A 640 29.95 0.00 4.77
C GLY A 640 29.86 0.71 3.42
N LEU A 641 29.13 1.84 3.38
CA LEU A 641 28.90 2.63 2.16
C LEU A 641 30.16 3.30 1.62
N GLU A 642 31.13 3.59 2.48
CA GLU A 642 32.37 4.29 2.12
C GLU A 642 33.17 3.52 1.05
N THR A 643 33.15 2.18 1.12
CA THR A 643 33.79 1.31 0.12
C THR A 643 33.16 1.38 -1.28
N ARG A 644 31.99 2.02 -1.41
CA ARG A 644 31.30 2.25 -2.68
C ARG A 644 31.54 3.65 -3.25
N PHE A 645 32.17 4.55 -2.49
CA PHE A 645 32.48 5.88 -2.99
C PHE A 645 33.66 5.80 -3.96
N THR A 646 33.41 6.21 -5.19
CA THR A 646 34.44 6.40 -6.21
C THR A 646 34.69 7.90 -6.38
N SER A 647 35.97 8.30 -6.37
CA SER A 647 36.36 9.65 -6.74
C SER A 647 36.43 9.77 -8.27
N ALA A 648 35.93 10.88 -8.79
CA ALA A 648 36.04 11.20 -10.21
C ALA A 648 36.34 12.70 -10.37
N LYS A 649 37.12 13.04 -11.40
CA LYS A 649 37.42 14.42 -11.77
C LYS A 649 36.46 14.85 -12.87
N LEU A 650 35.76 15.97 -12.67
CA LEU A 650 34.89 16.58 -13.67
C LEU A 650 35.68 17.64 -14.45
N CYS A 651 35.75 17.52 -15.77
CA CYS A 651 36.35 18.57 -16.60
C CYS A 651 35.43 19.79 -16.66
N GLY A 652 35.88 20.93 -16.13
CA GLY A 652 35.12 22.18 -16.15
C GLY A 652 34.90 22.80 -17.54
N SER A 653 35.59 22.30 -18.58
CA SER A 653 35.46 22.80 -19.96
C SER A 653 34.48 21.99 -20.81
N CYS A 654 34.56 20.64 -20.78
CA CYS A 654 33.72 19.77 -21.62
C CYS A 654 32.70 18.91 -20.86
N GLY A 655 32.69 18.96 -19.53
CA GLY A 655 31.74 18.20 -18.70
C GLY A 655 32.00 16.68 -18.63
N TYR A 656 33.09 16.18 -19.22
CA TYR A 656 33.47 14.77 -19.12
C TYR A 656 33.91 14.40 -17.69
N VAL A 657 33.52 13.20 -17.28
CA VAL A 657 33.89 12.60 -15.99
C VAL A 657 35.06 11.64 -16.20
N HIS A 658 36.18 11.92 -15.54
CA HIS A 658 37.34 11.04 -15.51
C HIS A 658 37.33 10.24 -14.20
N PRO A 659 37.16 8.91 -14.22
CA PRO A 659 37.29 8.08 -13.02
C PRO A 659 38.71 8.24 -12.45
N SER A 660 38.86 8.54 -11.17
CA SER A 660 40.19 8.61 -10.54
C SER A 660 40.62 7.20 -10.11
N PRO A 661 41.83 6.72 -10.46
CA PRO A 661 42.34 5.47 -9.93
C PRO A 661 42.73 5.68 -8.46
N ALA A 662 41.92 5.16 -7.54
CA ALA A 662 42.11 5.13 -6.07
C ALA A 662 42.15 6.50 -5.36
N PRO A 663 41.79 6.55 -4.04
CA PRO A 663 41.97 7.75 -3.24
C PRO A 663 43.46 7.90 -2.90
N ASP A 664 44.10 8.96 -3.41
CA ASP A 664 45.34 9.45 -2.80
C ASP A 664 45.03 9.77 -1.33
N ARG A 665 45.71 9.06 -0.43
CA ARG A 665 45.67 9.29 1.02
C ARG A 665 46.28 10.65 1.37
#